data_AF-A0A7Z9VG81-F1
#
_entry.id   AF-A0A7Z9VG81-F1
#
_cell.length_a   1.000
_cell.length_b   1.000
_cell.length_c   1.000
_cell.angle_alpha   90.00
_cell.angle_beta   90.00
_cell.angle_gamma   90.00
#
_symmetry.space_group_name_H-M   'P 1'
#
loop_
_entity.id
_entity.type
_entity.pdbx_description
1 polymer ?
#
loop_
_entity_poly.entity_id
_entity_poly.type
_entity_poly.pdbx_seq_one_letter_code
_entity_poly.pdbx_strand_id
1 'polypeptide(L)'
;MTKLHSFPDKATSSHGDSALAERLCNEVEGDVLFDPASRGRYSTDASHYQIEPIGVVVPKTADDIAHVIAIAAEQGLPVLPRGAGTSQCGQTVGEAIVVDVSKNLNQVLDFDADARTAWVEPGIVLDQLNAFLKPHGLWFPVDVSTSSRATIGGMTGNNSCGARSIRYGPMRDNVRAIEAILMDGETMRFGEISDNAATAALTERQQSLVAGLLDIGHREATEITNRFPDLMRRVGGYNLDALMPDGPKPGPWADATASTTPLHPNLAHLLVGSEGTLAFSTRIQIDLQSLPAHKVLGICHFPTFFEAMDSTRHIVNLDPAAVELVDSTMIDLAREIPLFRATVDKFVRGEPEALLLVEFAGNDRDTQFRGLKQLGELMADLGFPGAVVEAVDPEFQKAVWEVRKSGLNIMMSMKGDGKPISFIEDCAVRLEDLAEYTDRLTQVFTKHGTTGTWYAHASVGCLHVRPVLNLKSNVDVQKMRAIAEEAFAMVRQYKGSHSGEHGDGLVRSEFHEPMYGGRITKTFEEVKDAFDPAGLYNPGKIVHPAKMDDRTLFRYKPGYNTPPLQTAFDWSEWGGFGGAVEMCNNNGACRKFDAGVMCPSFRATGDEKHLTRGRANTLRLALSGQLGAEAFTSDALHETMKLCVGCKGCKRECPTGVDMAKMKMEFLHHYNKRHGLRLFDRLVAYLPRYAGAASKIAPLLNLRDRIPGLAGLSEALLGFSSKRKLPVWSSNPFRLDETGSENAGGPEVVLWADTFSTYFEPENARAAAKVLGAAGYRVHLAKSRARP
;
A
#
# COMPACT_ATOMS: atom_id res chain seq x y z
N MET A 1 -42.00 13.07 -20.05
CA MET A 1 -40.98 13.50 -21.03
C MET A 1 -39.79 13.99 -20.24
N THR A 2 -38.90 13.06 -19.95
CA THR A 2 -37.79 13.20 -18.99
C THR A 2 -36.60 13.80 -19.72
N LYS A 3 -36.14 14.98 -19.28
CA LYS A 3 -34.91 15.58 -19.79
C LYS A 3 -33.74 14.72 -19.28
N LEU A 4 -33.17 13.91 -20.18
CA LEU A 4 -31.82 13.40 -20.03
C LEU A 4 -30.90 14.62 -19.96
N HIS A 5 -30.29 14.86 -18.80
CA HIS A 5 -29.16 15.78 -18.70
C HIS A 5 -28.01 15.17 -19.50
N SER A 6 -27.81 15.69 -20.71
CA SER A 6 -26.57 15.49 -21.46
C SER A 6 -25.47 16.19 -20.67
N PHE A 7 -24.47 15.44 -20.24
CA PHE A 7 -23.18 16.00 -19.85
C PHE A 7 -22.71 16.98 -20.94
N PRO A 8 -22.12 18.13 -20.59
CA PRO A 8 -21.51 19.00 -21.59
C PRO A 8 -20.54 18.17 -22.44
N ASP A 9 -20.54 18.40 -23.77
CA ASP A 9 -19.62 17.77 -24.71
C ASP A 9 -18.21 17.81 -24.10
N LYS A 10 -17.71 16.62 -23.68
CA LYS A 10 -16.36 16.48 -23.11
C LYS A 10 -15.41 17.16 -24.08
N ALA A 11 -14.69 18.20 -23.62
CA ALA A 11 -13.42 18.54 -24.25
C ALA A 11 -12.66 17.22 -24.34
N THR A 12 -12.41 16.74 -25.56
CA THR A 12 -11.83 15.42 -25.80
C THR A 12 -10.48 15.39 -25.10
N SER A 13 -10.43 14.77 -23.92
CA SER A 13 -9.19 14.59 -23.17
C SER A 13 -8.30 13.72 -24.03
N SER A 14 -7.27 14.32 -24.65
CA SER A 14 -6.29 13.54 -25.39
C SER A 14 -5.32 13.01 -24.34
N HIS A 15 -5.46 11.73 -24.02
CA HIS A 15 -4.54 11.03 -23.11
C HIS A 15 -3.07 11.37 -23.46
N GLY A 16 -2.34 11.97 -22.51
CA GLY A 16 -0.97 12.42 -22.78
C GLY A 16 -0.86 13.68 -23.64
N ASP A 17 -1.85 14.59 -23.57
CA ASP A 17 -1.84 15.88 -24.27
C ASP A 17 -0.54 16.66 -23.99
N SER A 18 0.24 16.91 -25.04
CA SER A 18 1.53 17.60 -24.93
C SER A 18 1.41 19.06 -24.52
N ALA A 19 0.34 19.76 -24.92
CA ALA A 19 0.14 21.16 -24.58
C ALA A 19 -0.22 21.33 -23.10
N LEU A 20 -1.08 20.45 -22.58
CA LEU A 20 -1.37 20.40 -21.14
C LEU A 20 -0.12 20.03 -20.33
N ALA A 21 0.65 19.05 -20.79
CA ALA A 21 1.90 18.66 -20.14
C ALA A 21 2.90 19.83 -20.07
N GLU A 22 3.09 20.56 -21.17
CA GLU A 22 3.98 21.72 -21.24
C GLU A 22 3.51 22.85 -20.32
N ARG A 23 2.20 23.14 -20.31
CA ARG A 23 1.63 24.14 -19.39
C ARG A 23 1.88 23.78 -17.93
N LEU A 24 1.57 22.54 -17.54
CA LEU A 24 1.83 22.07 -16.18
C LEU A 24 3.32 22.17 -15.83
N CYS A 25 4.23 21.75 -16.72
CA CYS A 25 5.68 21.87 -16.51
C CYS A 25 6.15 23.32 -16.26
N ASN A 26 5.44 24.31 -16.82
CA ASN A 26 5.78 25.72 -16.66
C ASN A 26 5.21 26.33 -15.37
N GLU A 27 4.11 25.76 -14.83
CA GLU A 27 3.38 26.30 -13.68
C GLU A 27 3.64 25.54 -12.37
N VAL A 28 4.21 24.32 -12.42
CA VAL A 28 4.49 23.52 -11.21
C VAL A 28 5.98 23.19 -11.08
N GLU A 29 6.48 23.13 -9.84
CA GLU A 29 7.85 22.72 -9.54
C GLU A 29 8.03 21.18 -9.52
N GLY A 30 6.92 20.46 -9.32
CA GLY A 30 6.85 19.00 -9.25
C GLY A 30 7.13 18.27 -10.57
N ASP A 31 7.12 16.93 -10.50
CA ASP A 31 7.33 16.09 -11.68
C ASP A 31 6.01 15.97 -12.47
N VAL A 32 6.02 16.32 -13.76
CA VAL A 32 4.87 16.16 -14.68
C VAL A 32 5.11 14.97 -15.61
N LEU A 33 4.27 13.94 -15.50
CA LEU A 33 4.50 12.62 -16.10
C LEU A 33 3.35 12.22 -17.03
N PHE A 34 3.48 12.57 -18.32
CA PHE A 34 2.45 12.33 -19.35
C PHE A 34 2.81 11.20 -20.33
N ASP A 35 4.02 10.65 -20.25
CA ASP A 35 4.41 9.54 -21.12
C ASP A 35 3.60 8.25 -20.83
N PRO A 36 3.40 7.37 -21.83
CA PRO A 36 2.57 6.17 -21.66
C PRO A 36 3.02 5.23 -20.53
N ALA A 37 4.34 5.10 -20.29
CA ALA A 37 4.84 4.22 -19.24
C ALA A 37 4.59 4.81 -17.84
N SER A 38 4.63 6.13 -17.70
CA SER A 38 4.20 6.82 -16.48
C SER A 38 2.71 6.69 -16.24
N ARG A 39 1.87 7.06 -17.21
CA ARG A 39 0.40 6.97 -17.07
C ARG A 39 -0.03 5.53 -16.78
N GLY A 40 0.60 4.55 -17.43
CA GLY A 40 0.41 3.13 -17.15
C GLY A 40 0.82 2.67 -15.74
N ARG A 41 1.82 3.28 -15.10
CA ARG A 41 2.19 2.95 -13.70
C ARG A 41 1.15 3.43 -12.69
N TYR A 42 0.51 4.57 -12.98
CA TYR A 42 -0.51 5.18 -12.12
C TYR A 42 -1.94 4.75 -12.47
N SER A 43 -2.12 3.94 -13.51
CA SER A 43 -3.45 3.45 -13.90
C SER A 43 -3.99 2.33 -13.00
N THR A 44 -3.21 1.83 -12.05
CA THR A 44 -3.59 0.75 -11.14
C THR A 44 -3.38 1.14 -9.68
N ASP A 45 -4.18 0.52 -8.81
CA ASP A 45 -3.95 0.39 -7.38
C ASP A 45 -4.07 -1.08 -6.97
N ALA A 46 -4.29 -1.37 -5.69
CA ALA A 46 -4.39 -2.74 -5.19
C ALA A 46 -5.74 -3.41 -5.51
N SER A 47 -6.66 -2.71 -6.20
CA SER A 47 -7.90 -3.27 -6.72
C SER A 47 -7.68 -4.06 -8.02
N HIS A 48 -8.77 -4.59 -8.56
CA HIS A 48 -8.78 -5.24 -9.87
C HIS A 48 -9.01 -4.28 -11.05
N TYR A 49 -9.15 -2.97 -10.80
CA TYR A 49 -9.36 -1.96 -11.84
C TYR A 49 -8.06 -1.46 -12.46
N GLN A 50 -8.17 -0.95 -13.68
CA GLN A 50 -7.15 -0.22 -14.40
C GLN A 50 -7.77 0.87 -15.27
N ILE A 51 -7.58 2.12 -14.89
CA ILE A 51 -8.07 3.29 -15.63
C ILE A 51 -6.88 4.20 -15.94
N GLU A 52 -6.66 4.47 -17.22
CA GLU A 52 -5.52 5.28 -17.66
C GLU A 52 -5.77 6.77 -17.33
N PRO A 53 -4.83 7.43 -16.63
CA PRO A 53 -5.00 8.84 -16.32
C PRO A 53 -4.75 9.72 -17.56
N ILE A 54 -5.24 10.97 -17.50
CA ILE A 54 -4.94 12.02 -18.48
C ILE A 54 -3.43 12.32 -18.44
N GLY A 55 -2.93 12.47 -17.22
CA GLY A 55 -1.53 12.67 -16.87
C GLY A 55 -1.33 12.56 -15.36
N VAL A 56 -0.09 12.62 -14.91
CA VAL A 56 0.25 12.52 -13.49
C VAL A 56 1.13 13.70 -13.08
N VAL A 57 0.84 14.31 -11.94
CA VAL A 57 1.68 15.34 -11.32
C VAL A 57 2.12 14.84 -9.96
N VAL A 58 3.41 14.96 -9.66
CA VAL A 58 3.99 14.67 -8.34
C VAL A 58 4.44 16.01 -7.74
N PRO A 59 3.55 16.74 -7.05
CA PRO A 59 3.83 18.09 -6.57
C PRO A 59 4.97 18.09 -5.54
N LYS A 60 5.68 19.21 -5.45
CA LYS A 60 6.65 19.50 -4.39
C LYS A 60 6.08 20.39 -3.30
N THR A 61 5.12 21.23 -3.62
CA THR A 61 4.53 22.23 -2.73
C THR A 61 3.00 22.18 -2.75
N ALA A 62 2.36 22.83 -1.77
CA ALA A 62 0.91 23.03 -1.81
C ALA A 62 0.49 23.96 -2.96
N ASP A 63 1.35 24.89 -3.36
CA ASP A 63 1.10 25.80 -4.48
C ASP A 63 1.04 25.04 -5.82
N ASP A 64 1.88 24.02 -6.03
CA ASP A 64 1.77 23.12 -7.19
C ASP A 64 0.37 22.51 -7.30
N ILE A 65 -0.23 22.11 -6.17
CA ILE A 65 -1.59 21.55 -6.14
C ILE A 65 -2.61 22.62 -6.56
N ALA A 66 -2.50 23.84 -6.04
CA ALA A 66 -3.37 24.95 -6.40
C ALA A 66 -3.30 25.27 -7.90
N HIS A 67 -2.09 25.29 -8.48
CA HIS A 67 -1.90 25.47 -9.93
C HIS A 67 -2.55 24.36 -10.74
N VAL A 68 -2.38 23.09 -10.35
CA VAL A 68 -3.04 21.96 -11.02
C VAL A 68 -4.57 22.11 -10.99
N ILE A 69 -5.15 22.45 -9.84
CA ILE A 69 -6.60 22.62 -9.68
C ILE A 69 -7.10 23.78 -10.54
N ALA A 70 -6.39 24.92 -10.56
CA ALA A 70 -6.76 26.07 -11.37
C ALA A 70 -6.76 25.74 -12.87
N ILE A 71 -5.72 25.09 -13.38
CA ILE A 71 -5.63 24.64 -14.78
C ILE A 71 -6.75 23.64 -15.10
N ALA A 72 -6.99 22.69 -14.20
CA ALA A 72 -8.02 21.67 -14.37
C ALA A 72 -9.43 22.27 -14.41
N ALA A 73 -9.74 23.22 -13.51
CA ALA A 73 -10.99 23.95 -13.49
C ALA A 73 -11.22 24.74 -14.79
N GLU A 74 -10.20 25.47 -15.26
CA GLU A 74 -10.26 26.24 -16.51
C GLU A 74 -10.54 25.35 -17.72
N GLN A 75 -9.96 24.15 -17.76
CA GLN A 75 -10.10 23.21 -18.89
C GLN A 75 -11.24 22.19 -18.72
N GLY A 76 -11.95 22.21 -17.60
CA GLY A 76 -12.99 21.21 -17.29
C GLY A 76 -12.44 19.78 -17.17
N LEU A 77 -11.22 19.63 -16.67
CA LEU A 77 -10.55 18.33 -16.52
C LEU A 77 -10.70 17.78 -15.09
N PRO A 78 -10.97 16.48 -14.92
CA PRO A 78 -11.01 15.89 -13.60
C PRO A 78 -9.65 15.86 -12.89
N VAL A 79 -9.68 16.00 -11.56
CA VAL A 79 -8.52 15.87 -10.67
C VAL A 79 -8.73 14.71 -9.70
N LEU A 80 -7.69 13.89 -9.52
CA LEU A 80 -7.71 12.75 -8.60
C LEU A 80 -6.58 12.91 -7.56
N PRO A 81 -6.89 13.20 -6.28
CA PRO A 81 -5.91 13.17 -5.20
C PRO A 81 -5.43 11.74 -4.93
N ARG A 82 -4.12 11.52 -4.86
CA ARG A 82 -3.54 10.20 -4.67
C ARG A 82 -2.43 10.19 -3.64
N GLY A 83 -2.50 9.24 -2.70
CA GLY A 83 -1.40 8.86 -1.82
C GLY A 83 -0.52 7.77 -2.43
N ALA A 84 -0.16 6.74 -1.65
CA ALA A 84 0.68 5.64 -2.15
C ALA A 84 -0.02 4.65 -3.13
N GLY A 85 -1.32 4.81 -3.39
CA GLY A 85 -2.11 3.93 -4.26
C GLY A 85 -2.27 2.51 -3.70
N THR A 86 -2.57 2.41 -2.41
CA THR A 86 -2.73 1.12 -1.69
C THR A 86 -4.18 0.64 -1.63
N SER A 87 -5.11 1.40 -2.21
CA SER A 87 -6.54 1.11 -2.09
C SER A 87 -6.96 -0.13 -2.87
N GLN A 88 -8.01 -0.78 -2.39
CA GLN A 88 -8.49 -2.07 -2.91
C GLN A 88 -9.81 -1.97 -3.67
N CYS A 89 -10.40 -0.78 -3.72
CA CYS A 89 -11.72 -0.56 -4.29
C CYS A 89 -11.74 0.42 -5.47
N GLY A 90 -10.57 0.77 -6.02
CA GLY A 90 -10.46 1.62 -7.21
C GLY A 90 -10.59 3.12 -6.93
N GLN A 91 -10.48 3.56 -5.67
CA GLN A 91 -10.52 4.98 -5.30
C GLN A 91 -9.44 5.80 -5.99
N THR A 92 -8.28 5.20 -6.20
CA THR A 92 -7.08 5.94 -6.59
C THR A 92 -6.81 5.88 -8.10
N VAL A 93 -7.75 5.36 -8.90
CA VAL A 93 -7.65 5.25 -10.35
C VAL A 93 -8.80 5.99 -11.04
N GLY A 94 -8.52 6.64 -12.17
CA GLY A 94 -9.51 7.41 -12.91
C GLY A 94 -8.92 8.10 -14.14
N GLU A 95 -9.79 8.45 -15.10
CA GLU A 95 -9.45 9.31 -16.23
C GLU A 95 -9.41 10.77 -15.73
N ALA A 96 -8.31 11.12 -15.07
CA ALA A 96 -8.10 12.41 -14.42
C ALA A 96 -6.62 12.82 -14.49
N ILE A 97 -6.32 14.07 -14.14
CA ILE A 97 -4.98 14.45 -13.70
C ILE A 97 -4.79 13.85 -12.30
N VAL A 98 -3.96 12.81 -12.21
CA VAL A 98 -3.65 12.17 -10.93
C VAL A 98 -2.56 12.95 -10.22
N VAL A 99 -2.80 13.36 -8.99
CA VAL A 99 -1.86 14.16 -8.19
C VAL A 99 -1.33 13.31 -7.04
N ASP A 100 -0.10 12.79 -7.16
CA ASP A 100 0.53 11.94 -6.14
C ASP A 100 1.35 12.75 -5.13
N VAL A 101 0.82 12.93 -3.92
CA VAL A 101 1.46 13.72 -2.85
C VAL A 101 2.49 12.94 -2.04
N SER A 102 2.62 11.63 -2.26
CA SER A 102 3.38 10.73 -1.37
C SER A 102 4.90 10.89 -1.41
N LYS A 103 5.44 11.56 -2.44
CA LYS A 103 6.90 11.73 -2.62
C LYS A 103 7.46 12.90 -1.82
N ASN A 104 6.81 14.08 -1.89
CA ASN A 104 7.39 15.33 -1.40
C ASN A 104 6.59 15.99 -0.27
N LEU A 105 5.26 15.84 -0.24
CA LEU A 105 4.38 16.47 0.74
C LEU A 105 4.13 15.53 1.92
N ASN A 106 5.18 15.23 2.68
CA ASN A 106 5.22 14.20 3.72
C ASN A 106 5.82 14.66 5.06
N GLN A 107 5.72 15.94 5.39
CA GLN A 107 6.25 16.52 6.61
C GLN A 107 5.24 16.57 7.77
N VAL A 108 5.77 16.56 9.00
CA VAL A 108 5.06 17.04 10.18
C VAL A 108 5.27 18.56 10.22
N LEU A 109 4.17 19.32 10.20
CA LEU A 109 4.18 20.77 10.05
C LEU A 109 4.15 21.48 11.41
N ASP A 110 3.37 20.95 12.34
CA ASP A 110 3.25 21.45 13.71
C ASP A 110 3.01 20.26 14.64
N PHE A 111 3.58 20.28 15.85
CA PHE A 111 3.49 19.20 16.81
C PHE A 111 3.47 19.75 18.24
N ASP A 112 2.39 19.44 18.95
CA ASP A 112 2.20 19.78 20.35
C ASP A 112 2.06 18.48 21.15
N ALA A 113 3.09 18.15 21.94
CA ALA A 113 3.12 16.96 22.77
C ALA A 113 2.16 17.05 23.97
N ASP A 114 1.96 18.26 24.52
CA ASP A 114 1.12 18.49 25.69
C ASP A 114 -0.35 18.43 25.30
N ALA A 115 -0.72 19.10 24.20
CA ALA A 115 -2.05 19.03 23.61
C ALA A 115 -2.31 17.72 22.85
N ARG A 116 -1.26 16.91 22.62
CA ARG A 116 -1.28 15.65 21.86
C ARG A 116 -1.87 15.82 20.47
N THR A 117 -1.38 16.79 19.73
CA THR A 117 -1.82 17.02 18.34
C THR A 117 -0.65 17.22 17.40
N ALA A 118 -0.91 16.97 16.11
CA ALA A 118 0.00 17.37 15.05
C ALA A 118 -0.77 17.85 13.81
N TRP A 119 -0.22 18.84 13.11
CA TRP A 119 -0.54 19.10 11.72
C TRP A 119 0.44 18.34 10.83
N VAL A 120 -0.08 17.61 9.86
CA VAL A 120 0.74 16.84 8.92
C VAL A 120 0.33 17.08 7.48
N GLU A 121 1.29 16.94 6.57
CA GLU A 121 1.01 16.89 5.14
C GLU A 121 0.38 15.54 4.75
N PRO A 122 -0.50 15.51 3.74
CA PRO A 122 -1.28 14.32 3.39
C PRO A 122 -0.43 13.13 2.93
N GLY A 123 0.78 13.36 2.42
CA GLY A 123 1.68 12.33 1.90
C GLY A 123 2.52 11.63 2.97
N ILE A 124 2.49 12.06 4.25
CA ILE A 124 3.27 11.39 5.30
C ILE A 124 2.77 9.96 5.51
N VAL A 125 3.70 9.01 5.56
CA VAL A 125 3.39 7.59 5.78
C VAL A 125 3.20 7.34 7.27
N LEU A 126 2.20 6.53 7.64
CA LEU A 126 1.86 6.24 9.04
C LEU A 126 3.05 5.78 9.89
N ASP A 127 3.83 4.80 9.40
CA ASP A 127 5.02 4.32 10.13
C ASP A 127 6.10 5.40 10.28
N GLN A 128 6.22 6.33 9.34
CA GLN A 128 7.17 7.44 9.43
C GLN A 128 6.71 8.45 10.49
N LEU A 129 5.42 8.79 10.50
CA LEU A 129 4.82 9.62 11.54
C LEU A 129 5.01 8.98 12.92
N ASN A 130 4.67 7.70 13.08
CA ASN A 130 4.82 7.01 14.35
C ASN A 130 6.28 6.84 14.78
N ALA A 131 7.22 6.74 13.85
CA ALA A 131 8.65 6.78 14.18
C ALA A 131 9.08 8.15 14.74
N PHE A 132 8.53 9.26 14.22
CA PHE A 132 8.74 10.61 14.75
C PHE A 132 8.11 10.81 16.13
N LEU A 133 6.90 10.28 16.37
CA LEU A 133 6.16 10.48 17.63
C LEU A 133 6.68 9.63 18.79
N LYS A 134 7.19 8.42 18.50
CA LYS A 134 7.58 7.43 19.51
C LYS A 134 8.57 7.95 20.57
N PRO A 135 9.62 8.72 20.24
CA PRO A 135 10.52 9.33 21.24
C PRO A 135 9.82 10.24 22.25
N HIS A 136 8.65 10.78 21.91
CA HIS A 136 7.83 11.63 22.78
C HIS A 136 6.81 10.84 23.62
N GLY A 137 6.82 9.51 23.55
CA GLY A 137 5.83 8.66 24.23
C GLY A 137 4.43 8.73 23.61
N LEU A 138 4.32 9.25 22.39
CA LEU A 138 3.07 9.40 21.65
C LEU A 138 3.06 8.56 20.37
N TRP A 139 1.87 8.35 19.82
CA TRP A 139 1.64 7.72 18.52
C TRP A 139 0.27 8.12 17.95
N PHE A 140 0.09 7.96 16.64
CA PHE A 140 -1.20 8.03 15.97
C PHE A 140 -1.82 6.63 15.91
N PRO A 141 -3.04 6.42 16.45
CA PRO A 141 -3.52 5.09 16.83
C PRO A 141 -4.20 4.27 15.73
N VAL A 142 -4.53 4.89 14.59
CA VAL A 142 -5.24 4.22 13.49
C VAL A 142 -4.30 3.26 12.73
N ASP A 143 -4.09 2.06 13.28
CA ASP A 143 -3.13 1.06 12.78
C ASP A 143 -3.69 0.19 11.64
N VAL A 144 -3.55 0.68 10.41
CA VAL A 144 -3.86 -0.08 9.19
C VAL A 144 -2.81 -1.15 8.88
N SER A 145 -3.21 -2.24 8.21
CA SER A 145 -2.30 -3.31 7.76
C SER A 145 -1.23 -2.85 6.76
N THR A 146 -1.44 -1.70 6.13
CA THR A 146 -0.53 -1.11 5.14
C THR A 146 0.27 0.08 5.69
N SER A 147 0.40 0.20 7.02
CA SER A 147 1.02 1.32 7.74
C SER A 147 2.43 1.73 7.27
N SER A 148 3.21 0.78 6.76
CA SER A 148 4.54 1.04 6.16
C SER A 148 4.54 1.84 4.85
N ARG A 149 3.37 2.17 4.31
CA ARG A 149 3.20 2.81 2.99
C ARG A 149 1.91 3.63 2.85
N ALA A 150 0.87 3.36 3.63
CA ALA A 150 -0.34 4.17 3.65
C ALA A 150 -0.01 5.58 4.12
N THR A 151 -0.48 6.56 3.37
CA THR A 151 -0.29 7.98 3.65
C THR A 151 -1.49 8.50 4.45
N ILE A 152 -1.28 9.44 5.38
CA ILE A 152 -2.35 9.97 6.24
C ILE A 152 -3.51 10.55 5.41
N GLY A 153 -3.24 11.27 4.32
CA GLY A 153 -4.30 11.77 3.44
C GLY A 153 -5.12 10.67 2.75
N GLY A 154 -4.49 9.55 2.41
CA GLY A 154 -5.19 8.38 1.87
C GLY A 154 -6.04 7.70 2.94
N MET A 155 -5.54 7.59 4.17
CA MET A 155 -6.29 7.06 5.29
C MET A 155 -7.51 7.93 5.60
N THR A 156 -7.33 9.26 5.62
CA THR A 156 -8.41 10.24 5.78
C THR A 156 -9.44 10.10 4.67
N GLY A 157 -9.01 10.01 3.41
CA GLY A 157 -9.90 9.82 2.26
C GLY A 157 -10.75 8.55 2.34
N ASN A 158 -10.23 7.46 2.91
CA ASN A 158 -10.95 6.19 3.07
C ASN A 158 -11.71 6.06 4.41
N ASN A 159 -11.60 7.04 5.31
CA ASN A 159 -11.99 6.90 6.72
C ASN A 159 -11.44 5.61 7.36
N SER A 160 -10.15 5.33 7.13
CA SER A 160 -9.56 4.05 7.50
C SER A 160 -9.72 3.71 8.99
N CYS A 161 -9.78 2.40 9.26
CA CYS A 161 -9.75 1.87 10.61
C CYS A 161 -8.42 1.15 10.87
N GLY A 162 -8.41 0.21 11.80
CA GLY A 162 -7.26 -0.63 12.08
C GLY A 162 -7.59 -1.66 13.16
N ALA A 163 -6.67 -2.60 13.41
CA ALA A 163 -6.88 -3.70 14.37
C ALA A 163 -7.30 -3.23 15.78
N ARG A 164 -6.93 -2.00 16.14
CA ARG A 164 -7.22 -1.40 17.46
C ARG A 164 -8.38 -0.40 17.45
N SER A 165 -9.21 -0.39 16.40
CA SER A 165 -10.35 0.53 16.30
C SER A 165 -11.40 0.30 17.38
N ILE A 166 -11.45 -0.89 17.99
CA ILE A 166 -12.31 -1.13 19.18
C ILE A 166 -11.98 -0.16 20.33
N ARG A 167 -10.70 0.25 20.43
CA ARG A 167 -10.20 1.13 21.48
C ARG A 167 -9.99 2.58 21.05
N TYR A 168 -9.70 2.84 19.78
CA TYR A 168 -9.32 4.18 19.32
C TYR A 168 -10.20 4.74 18.19
N GLY A 169 -11.19 3.99 17.73
CA GLY A 169 -12.08 4.43 16.65
C GLY A 169 -11.43 4.48 15.24
N PRO A 170 -12.19 4.93 14.23
CA PRO A 170 -11.74 5.18 12.87
C PRO A 170 -10.97 6.51 12.72
N MET A 171 -10.48 6.79 11.51
CA MET A 171 -9.85 8.08 11.16
C MET A 171 -10.70 9.29 11.54
N ARG A 172 -12.01 9.26 11.29
CA ARG A 172 -12.93 10.37 11.60
C ARG A 172 -12.78 10.87 13.03
N ASP A 173 -12.67 9.95 13.97
CA ASP A 173 -12.64 10.28 15.40
C ASP A 173 -11.23 10.68 15.89
N ASN A 174 -10.23 10.60 15.00
CA ASN A 174 -8.85 11.01 15.26
C ASN A 174 -8.40 12.20 14.38
N VAL A 175 -9.32 12.81 13.61
CA VAL A 175 -9.07 14.00 12.79
C VAL A 175 -9.87 15.18 13.35
N ARG A 176 -9.17 16.26 13.72
CA ARG A 176 -9.77 17.48 14.26
C ARG A 176 -10.19 18.47 13.18
N ALA A 177 -9.29 18.69 12.22
CA ALA A 177 -9.46 19.69 11.18
C ALA A 177 -8.70 19.30 9.90
N ILE A 178 -9.16 19.80 8.76
CA ILE A 178 -8.52 19.62 7.46
C ILE A 178 -8.46 21.00 6.78
N GLU A 179 -7.27 21.41 6.33
CA GLU A 179 -7.14 22.47 5.33
C GLU A 179 -7.23 21.83 3.94
N ALA A 180 -8.08 22.37 3.08
CA ALA A 180 -8.31 21.82 1.75
C ALA A 180 -8.54 22.92 0.69
N ILE A 181 -8.30 22.55 -0.57
CA ILE A 181 -8.59 23.37 -1.74
C ILE A 181 -9.86 22.85 -2.42
N LEU A 182 -10.82 23.74 -2.66
CA LEU A 182 -12.08 23.47 -3.37
C LEU A 182 -11.87 23.57 -4.89
N MET A 183 -12.81 23.05 -5.69
CA MET A 183 -12.59 22.92 -7.14
C MET A 183 -12.52 24.28 -7.87
N ASP A 184 -13.06 25.32 -7.26
CA ASP A 184 -12.94 26.71 -7.74
C ASP A 184 -11.67 27.42 -7.24
N GLY A 185 -10.78 26.70 -6.55
CA GLY A 185 -9.49 27.19 -6.08
C GLY A 185 -9.50 27.87 -4.71
N GLU A 186 -10.66 28.08 -4.07
CA GLU A 186 -10.69 28.61 -2.71
C GLU A 186 -10.07 27.63 -1.71
N THR A 187 -9.31 28.17 -0.76
CA THR A 187 -8.82 27.40 0.39
C THR A 187 -9.76 27.58 1.57
N MET A 188 -10.05 26.48 2.28
CA MET A 188 -10.92 26.49 3.45
C MET A 188 -10.39 25.53 4.52
N ARG A 189 -10.49 25.95 5.78
CA ARG A 189 -10.30 25.08 6.94
C ARG A 189 -11.64 24.48 7.34
N PHE A 190 -11.72 23.16 7.29
CA PHE A 190 -12.85 22.36 7.78
C PHE A 190 -12.53 21.91 9.20
N GLY A 191 -13.45 22.12 10.13
CA GLY A 191 -13.31 21.78 11.55
C GLY A 191 -14.65 21.89 12.27
N GLU A 192 -14.62 21.81 13.60
CA GLU A 192 -15.80 22.03 14.44
C GLU A 192 -16.35 23.46 14.30
N ILE A 193 -17.65 23.59 14.05
CA ILE A 193 -18.32 24.89 13.95
C ILE A 193 -19.06 25.17 15.25
N SER A 194 -18.52 26.07 16.06
CA SER A 194 -19.27 26.68 17.18
C SER A 194 -20.22 27.79 16.68
N ASP A 195 -21.31 28.03 17.41
CA ASP A 195 -22.41 28.90 17.00
C ASP A 195 -22.10 30.36 16.62
N ASN A 196 -20.92 30.95 16.92
CA ASN A 196 -20.73 32.40 16.65
C ASN A 196 -19.31 32.91 16.25
N ALA A 197 -18.23 32.12 16.33
CA ALA A 197 -16.87 32.65 16.07
C ALA A 197 -16.18 32.12 14.80
N ALA A 198 -16.51 30.90 14.36
CA ALA A 198 -15.81 30.21 13.27
C ALA A 198 -16.26 30.66 11.86
N THR A 199 -17.48 31.19 11.71
CA THR A 199 -18.07 31.57 10.42
C THR A 199 -17.73 33.00 9.97
N ALA A 200 -17.33 33.88 10.88
CA ALA A 200 -17.07 35.30 10.58
C ALA A 200 -15.87 35.55 9.65
N ALA A 201 -14.96 34.58 9.51
CA ALA A 201 -13.80 34.64 8.63
C ALA A 201 -13.99 33.92 7.28
N LEU A 202 -15.16 33.31 7.05
CA LEU A 202 -15.47 32.60 5.80
C LEU A 202 -15.94 33.57 4.71
N THR A 203 -15.62 33.27 3.45
CA THR A 203 -16.18 34.00 2.30
C THR A 203 -17.70 33.78 2.19
N GLU A 204 -18.42 34.64 1.47
CA GLU A 204 -19.88 34.48 1.29
C GLU A 204 -20.25 33.10 0.70
N ARG A 205 -19.42 32.60 -0.22
CA ARG A 205 -19.58 31.27 -0.82
C ARG A 205 -19.34 30.15 0.20
N GLN A 206 -18.31 30.27 1.02
CA GLN A 206 -18.03 29.32 2.11
C GLN A 206 -19.15 29.33 3.15
N GLN A 207 -19.65 30.50 3.55
CA GLN A 207 -20.80 30.62 4.46
C GLN A 207 -22.04 29.95 3.88
N SER A 208 -22.30 30.14 2.58
CA SER A 208 -23.42 29.51 1.88
C SER A 208 -23.29 27.98 1.83
N LEU A 209 -22.09 27.47 1.54
CA LEU A 209 -21.77 26.04 1.58
C LEU A 209 -22.05 25.45 2.97
N VAL A 210 -21.49 26.07 4.01
CA VAL A 210 -21.66 25.64 5.40
C VAL A 210 -23.15 25.63 5.79
N ALA A 211 -23.88 26.70 5.51
CA ALA A 211 -25.30 26.80 5.83
C ALA A 211 -26.11 25.71 5.11
N GLY A 212 -25.82 25.45 3.83
CA GLY A 212 -26.48 24.39 3.06
C GLY A 212 -26.21 22.99 3.63
N LEU A 213 -24.97 22.72 4.04
CA LEU A 213 -24.61 21.44 4.66
C LEU A 213 -25.30 21.23 6.02
N LEU A 214 -25.39 22.26 6.85
CA LEU A 214 -26.10 22.18 8.12
C LEU A 214 -27.61 22.00 7.90
N ASP A 215 -28.21 22.71 6.94
CA ASP A 215 -29.63 22.50 6.57
C ASP A 215 -29.90 21.05 6.14
N ILE A 216 -29.01 20.45 5.34
CA ILE A 216 -29.08 19.02 4.99
C ILE A 216 -29.09 18.15 6.25
N GLY A 217 -28.17 18.40 7.19
CA GLY A 217 -28.08 17.65 8.44
C GLY A 217 -29.35 17.75 9.29
N HIS A 218 -29.94 18.95 9.41
CA HIS A 218 -31.21 19.17 10.09
C HIS A 218 -32.38 18.47 9.38
N ARG A 219 -32.48 18.62 8.05
CA ARG A 219 -33.57 18.09 7.22
C ARG A 219 -33.59 16.56 7.17
N GLU A 220 -32.42 15.94 7.14
CA GLU A 220 -32.24 14.50 6.95
C GLU A 220 -32.01 13.71 8.25
N ALA A 221 -31.91 14.38 9.41
CA ALA A 221 -31.62 13.78 10.72
C ALA A 221 -32.38 12.47 11.01
N THR A 222 -33.70 12.45 10.77
CA THR A 222 -34.55 11.26 10.99
C THR A 222 -34.23 10.14 9.99
N GLU A 223 -34.01 10.48 8.72
CA GLU A 223 -33.69 9.47 7.70
C GLU A 223 -32.30 8.87 7.93
N ILE A 224 -31.32 9.71 8.28
CA ILE A 224 -29.96 9.27 8.67
C ILE A 224 -30.07 8.26 9.82
N THR A 225 -30.79 8.60 10.89
CA THR A 225 -30.99 7.71 12.05
C THR A 225 -31.63 6.36 11.67
N ASN A 226 -32.55 6.35 10.70
CA ASN A 226 -33.27 5.15 10.28
C ASN A 226 -32.48 4.27 9.29
N ARG A 227 -31.58 4.86 8.51
CA ARG A 227 -30.91 4.20 7.37
C ARG A 227 -29.45 3.88 7.61
N PHE A 228 -28.76 4.67 8.43
CA PHE A 228 -27.34 4.43 8.68
C PHE A 228 -27.18 3.23 9.62
N PRO A 229 -26.30 2.27 9.30
CA PRO A 229 -26.00 1.16 10.19
C PRO A 229 -25.45 1.65 11.54
N ASP A 230 -26.00 1.14 12.63
CA ASP A 230 -25.52 1.40 14.00
C ASP A 230 -24.41 0.41 14.35
N LEU A 231 -23.20 0.69 13.84
CA LEU A 231 -22.01 -0.15 13.97
C LEU A 231 -20.77 0.69 14.27
N MET A 232 -19.80 0.08 14.94
CA MET A 232 -18.48 0.66 15.17
C MET A 232 -17.75 0.99 13.87
N ARG A 233 -17.94 0.17 12.83
CA ARG A 233 -17.29 0.30 11.53
C ARG A 233 -18.30 0.49 10.42
N ARG A 234 -18.44 1.74 10.01
CA ARG A 234 -19.24 2.19 8.89
C ARG A 234 -18.51 3.34 8.21
N VAL A 235 -18.10 3.14 6.96
CA VAL A 235 -17.40 4.17 6.18
C VAL A 235 -18.04 4.45 4.82
N GLY A 236 -19.15 3.76 4.50
CA GLY A 236 -19.82 3.93 3.21
C GLY A 236 -20.60 5.24 3.10
N GLY A 237 -20.53 5.84 1.91
CA GLY A 237 -21.10 7.14 1.57
C GLY A 237 -20.43 8.31 2.27
N TYR A 238 -20.99 9.50 2.12
CA TYR A 238 -20.56 10.65 2.93
C TYR A 238 -21.07 10.52 4.37
N ASN A 239 -20.27 10.98 5.33
CA ASN A 239 -20.62 11.01 6.76
C ASN A 239 -21.66 12.11 7.06
N LEU A 240 -22.89 11.96 6.54
CA LEU A 240 -23.98 12.92 6.77
C LEU A 240 -24.38 13.00 8.25
N ASP A 241 -24.13 11.95 9.03
CA ASP A 241 -24.28 11.93 10.49
C ASP A 241 -23.42 12.99 11.18
N ALA A 242 -22.31 13.43 10.57
CA ALA A 242 -21.49 14.51 11.08
C ALA A 242 -22.13 15.91 10.97
N LEU A 243 -23.18 16.05 10.15
CA LEU A 243 -23.90 17.31 9.93
C LEU A 243 -25.13 17.44 10.83
N MET A 244 -25.50 16.39 11.56
CA MET A 244 -26.65 16.41 12.45
C MET A 244 -26.47 17.42 13.58
N PRO A 245 -27.55 18.01 14.14
CA PRO A 245 -27.46 19.11 15.11
C PRO A 245 -26.68 18.74 16.38
N ASP A 246 -26.85 17.50 16.84
CA ASP A 246 -26.17 16.97 18.03
C ASP A 246 -24.79 16.35 17.68
N GLY A 247 -24.33 16.50 16.44
CA GLY A 247 -23.15 15.85 15.91
C GLY A 247 -23.29 14.32 15.77
N PRO A 248 -22.22 13.63 15.35
CA PRO A 248 -22.19 12.18 15.31
C PRO A 248 -22.14 11.61 16.73
N LYS A 249 -22.84 10.51 16.99
CA LYS A 249 -22.77 9.84 18.30
C LYS A 249 -21.33 9.35 18.55
N PRO A 250 -20.75 9.60 19.74
CA PRO A 250 -19.46 9.06 20.09
C PRO A 250 -19.51 7.54 20.14
N GLY A 251 -18.46 6.88 19.63
CA GLY A 251 -18.28 5.44 19.79
C GLY A 251 -17.86 5.05 21.22
N PRO A 252 -17.82 3.75 21.54
CA PRO A 252 -17.44 3.25 22.87
C PRO A 252 -15.98 3.55 23.26
N TRP A 253 -15.17 4.06 22.32
CA TRP A 253 -13.80 4.48 22.52
C TRP A 253 -13.64 5.94 22.98
N ALA A 254 -14.73 6.70 23.16
CA ALA A 254 -14.66 8.13 23.43
C ALA A 254 -13.79 8.50 24.64
N ASP A 255 -13.81 7.70 25.70
CA ASP A 255 -12.98 7.92 26.89
C ASP A 255 -11.49 7.63 26.66
N ALA A 256 -11.17 6.83 25.63
CA ALA A 256 -9.81 6.43 25.28
C ALA A 256 -9.15 7.34 24.24
N THR A 257 -9.94 8.11 23.48
CA THR A 257 -9.42 9.07 22.52
C THR A 257 -9.16 10.42 23.18
N ALA A 258 -7.97 11.00 22.98
CA ALA A 258 -7.67 12.39 23.35
C ALA A 258 -8.62 13.45 22.73
N SER A 259 -9.44 13.06 21.74
CA SER A 259 -10.49 13.89 21.17
C SER A 259 -11.63 14.07 22.18
N THR A 260 -11.87 15.30 22.62
CA THR A 260 -13.14 15.67 23.25
C THR A 260 -14.25 15.39 22.23
N THR A 261 -15.28 14.62 22.60
CA THR A 261 -16.47 14.45 21.76
C THR A 261 -16.92 15.82 21.25
N PRO A 262 -17.02 16.04 19.92
CA PRO A 262 -17.45 17.33 19.39
C PRO A 262 -18.78 17.73 20.03
N LEU A 263 -18.84 18.95 20.54
CA LEU A 263 -20.08 19.51 21.08
C LEU A 263 -20.96 20.06 19.95
N HIS A 264 -20.38 20.27 18.77
CA HIS A 264 -21.02 20.77 17.57
C HIS A 264 -20.61 19.98 16.32
N PRO A 265 -21.31 20.13 15.18
CA PRO A 265 -20.91 19.54 13.90
C PRO A 265 -19.46 19.88 13.51
N ASN A 266 -18.70 18.87 13.10
CA ASN A 266 -17.35 19.03 12.58
C ASN A 266 -17.31 18.74 11.08
N LEU A 267 -17.12 19.80 10.27
CA LEU A 267 -17.14 19.65 8.80
C LEU A 267 -15.96 18.86 8.24
N ALA A 268 -14.85 18.73 8.99
CA ALA A 268 -13.75 17.89 8.55
C ALA A 268 -14.20 16.42 8.41
N HIS A 269 -15.14 15.99 9.23
CA HIS A 269 -15.67 14.62 9.22
C HIS A 269 -16.43 14.28 7.95
N LEU A 270 -16.95 15.29 7.23
CA LEU A 270 -17.55 15.10 5.91
C LEU A 270 -16.49 14.81 4.85
N LEU A 271 -15.30 15.43 4.96
CA LEU A 271 -14.17 15.16 4.07
C LEU A 271 -13.49 13.82 4.39
N VAL A 272 -13.50 13.38 5.64
CA VAL A 272 -13.06 12.04 6.03
C VAL A 272 -13.99 11.01 5.41
N GLY A 273 -13.47 10.08 4.61
CA GLY A 273 -14.29 9.10 3.86
C GLY A 273 -14.82 9.61 2.51
N SER A 274 -14.56 10.86 2.14
CA SER A 274 -15.02 11.42 0.86
C SER A 274 -14.22 10.91 -0.35
N GLU A 275 -13.16 10.15 -0.16
CA GLU A 275 -12.32 9.60 -1.24
C GLU A 275 -11.77 10.65 -2.23
N GLY A 276 -11.63 11.91 -1.77
CA GLY A 276 -11.16 13.02 -2.59
C GLY A 276 -12.17 13.50 -3.64
N THR A 277 -13.46 13.22 -3.44
CA THR A 277 -14.53 13.69 -4.33
C THR A 277 -15.04 15.09 -3.98
N LEU A 278 -14.77 15.60 -2.78
CA LEU A 278 -15.29 16.91 -2.34
C LEU A 278 -14.24 18.02 -2.38
N ALA A 279 -13.01 17.72 -1.96
CA ALA A 279 -11.93 18.69 -1.88
C ALA A 279 -10.55 18.02 -1.90
N PHE A 280 -9.50 18.79 -2.16
CA PHE A 280 -8.12 18.34 -2.07
C PHE A 280 -7.52 18.71 -0.71
N SER A 281 -7.32 17.76 0.19
CA SER A 281 -6.68 18.02 1.50
C SER A 281 -5.20 18.39 1.35
N THR A 282 -4.78 19.51 1.93
CA THR A 282 -3.39 20.00 1.93
C THR A 282 -2.72 19.88 3.30
N ARG A 283 -3.49 19.96 4.39
CA ARG A 283 -3.01 19.69 5.76
C ARG A 283 -4.09 19.01 6.60
N ILE A 284 -3.68 18.12 7.48
CA ILE A 284 -4.59 17.34 8.32
C ILE A 284 -4.13 17.48 9.77
N GLN A 285 -5.02 17.94 10.65
CA GLN A 285 -4.79 18.01 12.08
C GLN A 285 -5.30 16.73 12.74
N ILE A 286 -4.39 16.02 13.42
CA ILE A 286 -4.65 14.71 14.00
C ILE A 286 -4.48 14.70 15.52
N ASP A 287 -5.26 13.82 16.15
CA ASP A 287 -5.16 13.47 17.57
C ASP A 287 -4.15 12.36 17.82
N LEU A 288 -3.31 12.57 18.83
CA LEU A 288 -2.27 11.61 19.23
C LEU A 288 -2.65 10.96 20.56
N GLN A 289 -2.23 9.71 20.73
CA GLN A 289 -2.45 8.94 21.95
C GLN A 289 -1.14 8.65 22.66
N SER A 290 -1.22 8.39 23.96
CA SER A 290 -0.08 7.85 24.72
C SER A 290 0.25 6.46 24.22
N LEU A 291 1.55 6.18 24.08
CA LEU A 291 2.03 4.86 23.70
C LEU A 291 1.85 3.87 24.87
N PRO A 292 1.13 2.75 24.69
CA PRO A 292 0.97 1.76 25.76
C PRO A 292 2.31 1.16 26.18
N ALA A 293 2.60 1.13 27.48
CA ALA A 293 3.87 0.63 28.02
C ALA A 293 3.99 -0.90 28.00
N HIS A 294 2.87 -1.61 28.16
CA HIS A 294 2.83 -3.07 28.25
C HIS A 294 1.79 -3.66 27.30
N LYS A 295 2.14 -4.79 26.70
CA LYS A 295 1.28 -5.57 25.82
C LYS A 295 1.45 -7.06 26.10
N VAL A 296 0.37 -7.80 26.04
CA VAL A 296 0.37 -9.27 26.01
C VAL A 296 -0.60 -9.76 24.95
N LEU A 297 -0.33 -10.92 24.39
CA LEU A 297 -1.11 -11.51 23.30
C LEU A 297 -1.50 -12.95 23.68
N GLY A 298 -2.78 -13.27 23.54
CA GLY A 298 -3.31 -14.63 23.61
C GLY A 298 -3.74 -15.10 22.22
N ILE A 299 -3.41 -16.34 21.87
CA ILE A 299 -3.73 -16.92 20.55
C ILE A 299 -4.66 -18.11 20.79
N CYS A 300 -5.96 -17.86 20.63
CA CYS A 300 -7.03 -18.82 20.87
C CYS A 300 -7.21 -19.73 19.66
N HIS A 301 -7.18 -21.05 19.86
CA HIS A 301 -7.33 -22.06 18.82
C HIS A 301 -8.76 -22.60 18.81
N PHE A 302 -9.36 -22.70 17.62
CA PHE A 302 -10.72 -23.22 17.44
C PHE A 302 -10.72 -24.38 16.43
N PRO A 303 -11.47 -25.46 16.71
CA PRO A 303 -11.58 -26.57 15.78
C PRO A 303 -12.50 -26.26 14.61
N THR A 304 -13.42 -25.29 14.74
CA THR A 304 -14.24 -24.80 13.63
C THR A 304 -14.19 -23.29 13.49
N PHE A 305 -14.37 -22.80 12.27
CA PHE A 305 -14.50 -21.36 12.00
C PHE A 305 -15.71 -20.73 12.72
N PHE A 306 -16.83 -21.45 12.79
CA PHE A 306 -18.06 -20.97 13.43
C PHE A 306 -17.85 -20.67 14.92
N GLU A 307 -17.20 -21.58 15.65
CA GLU A 307 -16.92 -21.42 17.08
C GLU A 307 -16.00 -20.22 17.37
N ALA A 308 -15.04 -19.94 16.47
CA ALA A 308 -14.21 -18.74 16.58
C ALA A 308 -15.08 -17.46 16.47
N MET A 309 -15.96 -17.40 15.48
CA MET A 309 -16.85 -16.23 15.30
C MET A 309 -17.85 -16.09 16.46
N ASP A 310 -18.44 -17.18 16.95
CA ASP A 310 -19.36 -17.16 18.08
C ASP A 310 -18.67 -16.72 19.38
N SER A 311 -17.42 -17.18 19.60
CA SER A 311 -16.65 -16.85 20.81
C SER A 311 -16.25 -15.38 20.89
N THR A 312 -16.18 -14.68 19.75
CA THR A 312 -15.72 -13.30 19.67
C THR A 312 -16.55 -12.36 20.54
N ARG A 313 -17.89 -12.52 20.57
CA ARG A 313 -18.79 -11.67 21.38
C ARG A 313 -18.55 -11.80 22.89
N HIS A 314 -17.98 -12.92 23.33
CA HIS A 314 -17.65 -13.16 24.74
C HIS A 314 -16.26 -12.61 25.07
N ILE A 315 -15.30 -12.80 24.16
CA ILE A 315 -13.91 -12.36 24.34
C ILE A 315 -13.82 -10.83 24.45
N VAL A 316 -14.61 -10.08 23.66
CA VAL A 316 -14.57 -8.61 23.71
C VAL A 316 -14.99 -8.03 25.06
N ASN A 317 -15.76 -8.78 25.88
CA ASN A 317 -16.15 -8.35 27.23
C ASN A 317 -14.98 -8.32 28.22
N LEU A 318 -13.82 -8.86 27.85
CA LEU A 318 -12.58 -8.76 28.62
C LEU A 318 -11.84 -7.43 28.39
N ASP A 319 -12.40 -6.50 27.61
CA ASP A 319 -11.77 -5.24 27.19
C ASP A 319 -10.37 -5.40 26.53
N PRO A 320 -10.25 -6.23 25.48
CA PRO A 320 -9.01 -6.32 24.71
C PRO A 320 -8.81 -5.06 23.86
N ALA A 321 -7.55 -4.77 23.54
CA ALA A 321 -7.17 -3.74 22.58
C ALA A 321 -7.41 -4.16 21.11
N ALA A 322 -7.44 -5.47 20.82
CA ALA A 322 -7.74 -6.03 19.51
C ALA A 322 -8.16 -7.51 19.61
N VAL A 323 -9.04 -7.96 18.70
CA VAL A 323 -9.32 -9.39 18.45
C VAL A 323 -9.31 -9.63 16.94
N GLU A 324 -8.31 -10.36 16.47
CA GLU A 324 -8.04 -10.55 15.04
C GLU A 324 -8.14 -12.01 14.62
N LEU A 325 -8.74 -12.28 13.47
CA LEU A 325 -8.91 -13.62 12.92
C LEU A 325 -7.81 -13.99 11.93
N VAL A 326 -7.37 -15.25 12.00
CA VAL A 326 -6.58 -15.95 10.98
C VAL A 326 -7.22 -17.32 10.71
N ASP A 327 -7.52 -17.64 9.45
CA ASP A 327 -8.08 -18.94 9.05
C ASP A 327 -7.00 -19.97 8.68
N SER A 328 -7.42 -21.24 8.54
CA SER A 328 -6.56 -22.35 8.13
C SER A 328 -5.89 -22.11 6.76
N THR A 329 -6.61 -21.52 5.81
CA THR A 329 -6.04 -21.21 4.48
C THR A 329 -4.83 -20.28 4.60
N MET A 330 -4.95 -19.22 5.40
CA MET A 330 -3.86 -18.28 5.65
C MET A 330 -2.71 -18.95 6.40
N ILE A 331 -3.00 -19.84 7.36
CA ILE A 331 -1.98 -20.61 8.09
C ILE A 331 -1.16 -21.48 7.13
N ASP A 332 -1.83 -22.21 6.24
CA ASP A 332 -1.18 -23.12 5.30
C ASP A 332 -0.32 -22.37 4.28
N LEU A 333 -0.86 -21.29 3.69
CA LEU A 333 -0.09 -20.43 2.80
C LEU A 333 1.10 -19.77 3.51
N ALA A 334 0.94 -19.36 4.77
CA ALA A 334 2.04 -18.80 5.55
C ALA A 334 3.14 -19.85 5.83
N ARG A 335 2.78 -21.13 6.07
CA ARG A 335 3.73 -22.24 6.22
C ARG A 335 4.53 -22.51 4.93
N GLU A 336 3.99 -22.20 3.76
CA GLU A 336 4.73 -22.31 2.49
C GLU A 336 5.77 -21.20 2.28
N ILE A 337 5.60 -20.06 2.97
CA ILE A 337 6.49 -18.91 2.83
C ILE A 337 7.65 -19.02 3.84
N PRO A 338 8.93 -19.11 3.38
CA PRO A 338 10.08 -19.28 4.27
C PRO A 338 10.22 -18.19 5.34
N LEU A 339 9.73 -16.98 5.05
CA LEU A 339 9.74 -15.84 5.98
C LEU A 339 8.85 -16.08 7.21
N PHE A 340 7.71 -16.78 7.06
CA PHE A 340 6.70 -16.91 8.10
C PHE A 340 6.69 -18.28 8.78
N ARG A 341 7.14 -19.34 8.10
CA ARG A 341 7.11 -20.73 8.58
C ARG A 341 7.53 -20.90 10.04
N ALA A 342 8.74 -20.47 10.40
CA ALA A 342 9.26 -20.66 11.75
C ALA A 342 8.42 -19.97 12.84
N THR A 343 7.82 -18.82 12.52
CA THR A 343 6.93 -18.11 13.44
C THR A 343 5.60 -18.84 13.58
N VAL A 344 4.99 -19.24 12.47
CA VAL A 344 3.70 -19.96 12.44
C VAL A 344 3.80 -21.28 13.21
N ASP A 345 4.85 -22.07 12.97
CA ASP A 345 5.09 -23.35 13.65
C ASP A 345 5.29 -23.20 15.17
N LYS A 346 5.65 -22.00 15.64
CA LYS A 346 5.83 -21.71 17.07
C LYS A 346 4.50 -21.43 17.78
N PHE A 347 3.52 -20.82 17.11
CA PHE A 347 2.26 -20.42 17.75
C PHE A 347 1.05 -21.27 17.36
N VAL A 348 1.09 -21.99 16.24
CA VAL A 348 0.00 -22.88 15.81
C VAL A 348 0.20 -24.27 16.42
N ARG A 349 -0.76 -24.73 17.21
CA ARG A 349 -0.81 -26.08 17.79
C ARG A 349 -1.88 -26.92 17.12
N GLY A 350 -1.51 -28.13 16.68
CA GLY A 350 -2.44 -29.01 15.95
C GLY A 350 -2.84 -28.44 14.59
N GLU A 351 -4.06 -28.75 14.16
CA GLU A 351 -4.65 -28.27 12.89
C GLU A 351 -5.95 -27.51 13.18
N PRO A 352 -5.89 -26.29 13.73
CA PRO A 352 -7.08 -25.48 13.98
C PRO A 352 -7.66 -24.96 12.66
N GLU A 353 -8.99 -24.84 12.58
CA GLU A 353 -9.64 -24.18 11.44
C GLU A 353 -9.53 -22.65 11.52
N ALA A 354 -9.44 -22.10 12.74
CA ALA A 354 -9.34 -20.67 12.97
C ALA A 354 -8.56 -20.33 14.24
N LEU A 355 -7.92 -19.17 14.23
CA LEU A 355 -7.26 -18.56 15.37
C LEU A 355 -7.84 -17.18 15.64
N LEU A 356 -8.01 -16.84 16.92
CA LEU A 356 -8.23 -15.46 17.36
C LEU A 356 -7.01 -14.95 18.13
N LEU A 357 -6.43 -13.85 17.65
CA LEU A 357 -5.32 -13.14 18.26
C LEU A 357 -5.89 -12.02 19.12
N VAL A 358 -5.79 -12.16 20.44
CA VAL A 358 -6.37 -11.25 21.44
C VAL A 358 -5.25 -10.46 22.12
N GLU A 359 -5.17 -9.16 21.84
CA GLU A 359 -4.16 -8.28 22.45
C GLU A 359 -4.76 -7.51 23.63
N PHE A 360 -4.07 -7.52 24.76
CA PHE A 360 -4.30 -6.58 25.86
C PHE A 360 -3.13 -5.59 25.91
N ALA A 361 -3.42 -4.30 25.99
CA ALA A 361 -2.42 -3.24 26.00
C ALA A 361 -2.76 -2.14 27.01
N GLY A 362 -1.78 -1.63 27.74
CA GLY A 362 -1.99 -0.55 28.70
C GLY A 362 -0.74 -0.16 29.47
N ASN A 363 -0.90 0.70 30.48
CA ASN A 363 0.22 1.19 31.29
C ASN A 363 0.52 0.32 32.51
N ASP A 364 -0.45 -0.45 33.00
CA ASP A 364 -0.25 -1.38 34.10
C ASP A 364 -0.02 -2.81 33.59
N ARG A 365 1.17 -3.35 33.89
CA ARG A 365 1.59 -4.69 33.46
C ARG A 365 0.66 -5.77 34.04
N ASP A 366 0.39 -5.71 35.34
CA ASP A 366 -0.34 -6.79 36.03
C ASP A 366 -1.78 -6.89 35.51
N THR A 367 -2.41 -5.76 35.18
CA THR A 367 -3.72 -5.74 34.49
C THR A 367 -3.68 -6.46 33.16
N GLN A 368 -2.64 -6.26 32.33
CA GLN A 368 -2.56 -6.96 31.04
C GLN A 368 -2.42 -8.47 31.23
N PHE A 369 -1.57 -8.90 32.17
CA PHE A 369 -1.39 -10.32 32.50
C PHE A 369 -2.67 -10.94 33.11
N ARG A 370 -3.45 -10.19 33.90
CA ARG A 370 -4.76 -10.64 34.37
C ARG A 370 -5.73 -10.87 33.22
N GLY A 371 -5.79 -9.95 32.25
CA GLY A 371 -6.62 -10.11 31.05
C GLY A 371 -6.27 -11.38 30.27
N LEU A 372 -4.97 -11.67 30.12
CA LEU A 372 -4.51 -12.91 29.48
C LEU A 372 -4.92 -14.18 30.26
N LYS A 373 -4.84 -14.16 31.60
CA LYS A 373 -5.29 -15.28 32.43
C LYS A 373 -6.80 -15.48 32.32
N GLN A 374 -7.57 -14.40 32.39
CA GLN A 374 -9.03 -14.42 32.23
C GLN A 374 -9.45 -14.92 30.85
N LEU A 375 -8.67 -14.63 29.80
CA LEU A 375 -8.89 -15.20 28.48
C LEU A 375 -8.76 -16.73 28.49
N GLY A 376 -7.75 -17.28 29.18
CA GLY A 376 -7.59 -18.72 29.35
C GLY A 376 -8.75 -19.36 30.12
N GLU A 377 -9.22 -18.71 31.19
CA GLU A 377 -10.39 -19.13 31.98
C GLU A 377 -11.67 -19.11 31.13
N LEU A 378 -11.93 -18.02 30.41
CA LEU A 378 -13.07 -17.89 29.49
C LEU A 378 -13.04 -18.95 28.39
N MET A 379 -11.89 -19.19 27.78
CA MET A 379 -11.77 -20.23 26.74
C MET A 379 -12.07 -21.63 27.29
N ALA A 380 -11.69 -21.92 28.54
CA ALA A 380 -12.07 -23.17 29.19
C ALA A 380 -13.58 -23.25 29.44
N ASP A 381 -14.21 -22.16 29.91
CA ASP A 381 -15.66 -22.08 30.13
C ASP A 381 -16.46 -22.24 28.82
N LEU A 382 -15.91 -21.78 27.70
CA LEU A 382 -16.48 -21.96 26.35
C LEU A 382 -16.24 -23.38 25.79
N GLY A 383 -15.57 -24.27 26.51
CA GLY A 383 -15.34 -25.66 26.10
C GLY A 383 -13.99 -25.93 25.41
N PHE A 384 -13.06 -24.97 25.43
CA PHE A 384 -11.74 -25.06 24.79
C PHE A 384 -10.59 -24.96 25.80
N PRO A 385 -10.49 -25.88 26.79
CA PRO A 385 -9.46 -25.82 27.81
C PRO A 385 -8.05 -25.99 27.20
N GLY A 386 -7.12 -25.10 27.60
CA GLY A 386 -5.73 -25.15 27.11
C GLY A 386 -5.54 -24.73 25.64
N ALA A 387 -6.56 -24.16 25.01
CA ALA A 387 -6.52 -23.72 23.60
C ALA A 387 -5.84 -22.35 23.38
N VAL A 388 -5.27 -21.74 24.42
CA VAL A 388 -4.60 -20.44 24.32
C VAL A 388 -3.09 -20.62 24.32
N VAL A 389 -2.42 -20.10 23.29
CA VAL A 389 -0.97 -19.90 23.29
C VAL A 389 -0.67 -18.48 23.74
N GLU A 390 0.06 -18.36 24.85
CA GLU A 390 0.47 -17.07 25.40
C GLU A 390 1.74 -16.54 24.73
N ALA A 391 1.69 -15.29 24.27
CA ALA A 391 2.81 -14.54 23.73
C ALA A 391 3.04 -13.28 24.58
N VAL A 392 3.88 -13.43 25.62
CA VAL A 392 4.25 -12.35 26.56
C VAL A 392 5.61 -11.70 26.24
N ASP A 393 6.40 -12.35 25.40
CA ASP A 393 7.68 -11.82 24.90
C ASP A 393 7.43 -10.82 23.73
N PRO A 394 7.98 -9.58 23.80
CA PRO A 394 7.74 -8.56 22.78
C PRO A 394 8.21 -8.95 21.37
N GLU A 395 9.32 -9.67 21.22
CA GLU A 395 9.78 -10.11 19.90
C GLU A 395 8.83 -11.15 19.29
N PHE A 396 8.36 -12.09 20.10
CA PHE A 396 7.37 -13.07 19.68
C PHE A 396 6.03 -12.43 19.31
N GLN A 397 5.52 -11.49 20.12
CA GLN A 397 4.32 -10.71 19.81
C GLN A 397 4.44 -10.01 18.46
N LYS A 398 5.57 -9.32 18.24
CA LYS A 398 5.85 -8.64 16.98
C LYS A 398 5.83 -9.62 15.81
N ALA A 399 6.49 -10.77 15.93
CA ALA A 399 6.53 -11.78 14.88
C ALA A 399 5.12 -12.32 14.51
N VAL A 400 4.27 -12.58 15.51
CA VAL A 400 2.87 -13.00 15.29
C VAL A 400 2.07 -11.91 14.58
N TRP A 401 2.21 -10.66 15.01
CA TRP A 401 1.57 -9.51 14.35
C TRP A 401 2.03 -9.30 12.91
N GLU A 402 3.31 -9.51 12.60
CA GLU A 402 3.82 -9.42 11.23
C GLU A 402 3.17 -10.46 10.29
N VAL A 403 2.90 -11.68 10.79
CA VAL A 403 2.13 -12.69 10.04
C VAL A 403 0.72 -12.18 9.79
N ARG A 404 0.01 -11.71 10.82
CA ARG A 404 -1.37 -11.20 10.69
C ARG A 404 -1.46 -9.99 9.76
N LYS A 405 -0.55 -9.01 9.88
CA LYS A 405 -0.48 -7.83 9.00
C LYS A 405 -0.16 -8.20 7.55
N SER A 406 0.54 -9.32 7.34
CA SER A 406 0.86 -9.83 6.01
C SER A 406 -0.24 -10.67 5.38
N GLY A 407 -1.37 -10.91 6.05
CA GLY A 407 -2.44 -11.81 5.62
C GLY A 407 -2.88 -11.62 4.17
N LEU A 408 -3.24 -10.40 3.78
CA LEU A 408 -3.54 -10.06 2.39
C LEU A 408 -2.47 -10.57 1.40
N ASN A 409 -1.22 -10.32 1.72
CA ASN A 409 -0.12 -10.57 0.80
C ASN A 409 0.22 -12.07 0.74
N ILE A 410 0.02 -12.79 1.85
CA ILE A 410 0.08 -14.24 1.94
C ILE A 410 -1.03 -14.84 1.06
N MET A 411 -2.27 -14.37 1.17
CA MET A 411 -3.36 -14.85 0.32
C MET A 411 -3.08 -14.62 -1.18
N MET A 412 -2.51 -13.47 -1.53
CA MET A 412 -2.19 -13.13 -2.92
C MET A 412 -0.98 -13.90 -3.49
N SER A 413 -0.30 -14.75 -2.72
CA SER A 413 0.79 -15.60 -3.22
C SER A 413 0.31 -16.83 -4.00
N MET A 414 -1.01 -17.12 -3.99
CA MET A 414 -1.62 -18.20 -4.80
C MET A 414 -1.22 -18.08 -6.27
N LYS A 415 -0.70 -19.15 -6.86
CA LYS A 415 -0.26 -19.21 -8.26
C LYS A 415 -1.43 -19.56 -9.20
N GLY A 416 -1.34 -19.13 -10.45
CA GLY A 416 -2.38 -19.31 -11.47
C GLY A 416 -3.29 -18.10 -11.64
N ASP A 417 -4.29 -18.24 -12.52
CA ASP A 417 -5.19 -17.15 -12.91
C ASP A 417 -6.31 -16.89 -11.88
N GLY A 418 -6.68 -17.90 -11.09
CA GLY A 418 -7.59 -17.72 -9.95
C GLY A 418 -6.90 -16.96 -8.84
N LYS A 419 -7.48 -15.81 -8.43
CA LYS A 419 -6.94 -14.95 -7.37
C LYS A 419 -8.02 -14.64 -6.34
N PRO A 420 -7.65 -14.39 -5.07
CA PRO A 420 -8.59 -13.94 -4.05
C PRO A 420 -8.94 -12.47 -4.31
N ILE A 421 -10.13 -12.22 -4.88
CA ILE A 421 -10.54 -10.90 -5.38
C ILE A 421 -11.22 -10.09 -4.29
N SER A 422 -10.85 -8.80 -4.21
CA SER A 422 -11.46 -7.84 -3.30
C SER A 422 -12.69 -7.17 -3.86
N PHE A 423 -13.84 -7.53 -3.30
CA PHE A 423 -15.09 -6.84 -3.57
C PHE A 423 -16.16 -6.94 -2.47
N ILE A 424 -16.15 -7.99 -1.66
CA ILE A 424 -17.06 -8.16 -0.50
C ILE A 424 -16.34 -8.21 0.85
N GLU A 425 -15.02 -8.40 0.86
CA GLU A 425 -14.20 -8.08 2.04
C GLU A 425 -14.52 -6.66 2.47
N ASP A 426 -14.57 -6.40 3.77
CA ASP A 426 -14.98 -5.13 4.37
C ASP A 426 -16.46 -4.99 4.78
N CYS A 427 -17.25 -6.07 4.66
CA CYS A 427 -18.57 -6.08 5.28
C CYS A 427 -18.45 -6.14 6.82
N ALA A 428 -19.28 -5.36 7.52
CA ALA A 428 -19.38 -5.35 8.96
C ALA A 428 -20.79 -5.73 9.43
N VAL A 429 -20.89 -6.58 10.45
CA VAL A 429 -22.14 -6.94 11.13
C VAL A 429 -21.95 -6.84 12.64
N ARG A 430 -23.03 -6.94 13.41
CA ARG A 430 -22.93 -6.98 14.88
C ARG A 430 -22.34 -8.30 15.34
N LEU A 431 -21.71 -8.31 16.52
CA LEU A 431 -21.00 -9.49 17.02
C LEU A 431 -21.93 -10.67 17.30
N GLU A 432 -23.17 -10.41 17.71
CA GLU A 432 -24.20 -11.42 17.90
C GLU A 432 -24.58 -12.16 16.61
N ASP A 433 -24.46 -11.47 15.46
CA ASP A 433 -24.83 -11.97 14.14
C ASP A 433 -23.64 -12.60 13.40
N LEU A 434 -22.41 -12.44 13.92
CA LEU A 434 -21.16 -12.70 13.20
C LEU A 434 -21.03 -14.16 12.75
N ALA A 435 -21.27 -15.11 13.64
CA ALA A 435 -21.12 -16.54 13.34
C ALA A 435 -22.10 -16.99 12.24
N GLU A 436 -23.38 -16.65 12.38
CA GLU A 436 -24.42 -17.01 11.40
C GLU A 436 -24.18 -16.33 10.04
N TYR A 437 -23.76 -15.06 10.04
CA TYR A 437 -23.40 -14.34 8.83
C TYR A 437 -22.28 -15.05 8.07
N THR A 438 -21.21 -15.45 8.77
CA THR A 438 -20.08 -16.15 8.12
C THR A 438 -20.42 -17.52 7.57
N ASP A 439 -21.27 -18.27 8.27
CA ASP A 439 -21.75 -19.58 7.80
C ASP A 439 -22.58 -19.42 6.52
N ARG A 440 -23.56 -18.51 6.52
CA ARG A 440 -24.37 -18.24 5.33
C ARG A 440 -23.55 -17.72 4.15
N LEU A 441 -22.55 -16.88 4.40
CA LEU A 441 -21.66 -16.40 3.34
C LEU A 441 -20.79 -17.53 2.77
N THR A 442 -20.36 -18.48 3.61
CA THR A 442 -19.68 -19.71 3.16
C THR A 442 -20.57 -20.56 2.26
N GLN A 443 -21.87 -20.66 2.57
CA GLN A 443 -22.85 -21.32 1.70
C GLN A 443 -23.01 -20.60 0.35
N VAL A 444 -22.97 -19.26 0.33
CA VAL A 444 -22.97 -18.49 -0.93
C VAL A 444 -21.76 -18.84 -1.79
N PHE A 445 -20.55 -18.93 -1.22
CA PHE A 445 -19.37 -19.35 -1.98
C PHE A 445 -19.52 -20.76 -2.55
N THR A 446 -20.01 -21.69 -1.72
CA THR A 446 -20.25 -23.09 -2.12
C THR A 446 -21.23 -23.17 -3.28
N LYS A 447 -22.34 -22.41 -3.22
CA LYS A 447 -23.35 -22.31 -4.29
C LYS A 447 -22.75 -21.83 -5.61
N HIS A 448 -21.79 -20.90 -5.57
CA HIS A 448 -21.12 -20.36 -6.76
C HIS A 448 -19.87 -21.13 -7.19
N GLY A 449 -19.56 -22.24 -6.50
CA GLY A 449 -18.43 -23.11 -6.82
C GLY A 449 -17.06 -22.47 -6.57
N THR A 450 -16.96 -21.62 -5.54
CA THR A 450 -15.71 -21.00 -5.08
C THR A 450 -15.55 -21.19 -3.56
N THR A 451 -14.40 -20.84 -3.03
CA THR A 451 -14.12 -20.84 -1.59
C THR A 451 -13.72 -19.44 -1.14
N GLY A 452 -14.14 -19.07 0.06
CA GLY A 452 -13.73 -17.84 0.71
C GLY A 452 -12.44 -18.04 1.48
N THR A 453 -11.61 -17.01 1.50
CA THR A 453 -10.40 -16.96 2.34
C THR A 453 -10.56 -15.82 3.33
N TRP A 454 -10.31 -16.11 4.62
CA TRP A 454 -10.79 -15.28 5.71
C TRP A 454 -9.67 -14.73 6.58
N TYR A 455 -9.72 -13.43 6.82
CA TYR A 455 -9.00 -12.75 7.88
C TYR A 455 -9.89 -11.60 8.35
N ALA A 456 -9.84 -11.18 9.60
CA ALA A 456 -10.85 -10.21 10.06
C ALA A 456 -10.43 -9.42 11.28
N HIS A 457 -11.12 -8.30 11.45
CA HIS A 457 -11.19 -7.55 12.69
C HIS A 457 -12.41 -8.06 13.47
N ALA A 458 -12.27 -9.25 14.05
CA ALA A 458 -13.36 -9.96 14.70
C ALA A 458 -13.98 -9.10 15.82
N SER A 459 -13.17 -8.37 16.60
CA SER A 459 -13.62 -7.52 17.71
C SER A 459 -14.67 -6.46 17.34
N VAL A 460 -14.80 -6.11 16.05
CA VAL A 460 -15.71 -5.07 15.56
C VAL A 460 -16.61 -5.58 14.44
N GLY A 461 -16.71 -6.92 14.31
CA GLY A 461 -17.59 -7.60 13.36
C GLY A 461 -17.31 -7.29 11.89
N CYS A 462 -16.12 -6.78 11.57
CA CYS A 462 -15.70 -6.42 10.21
C CYS A 462 -14.83 -7.53 9.64
N LEU A 463 -15.30 -8.15 8.56
CA LEU A 463 -14.69 -9.33 7.96
C LEU A 463 -14.01 -9.02 6.65
N HIS A 464 -12.79 -9.53 6.48
CA HIS A 464 -12.12 -9.55 5.19
C HIS A 464 -12.21 -10.95 4.59
N VAL A 465 -13.02 -11.05 3.53
CA VAL A 465 -13.30 -12.30 2.86
C VAL A 465 -13.16 -12.17 1.35
N ARG A 466 -12.32 -13.03 0.78
CA ARG A 466 -11.99 -13.01 -0.64
C ARG A 466 -12.32 -14.34 -1.30
N PRO A 467 -13.29 -14.39 -2.24
CA PRO A 467 -13.49 -15.57 -3.05
C PRO A 467 -12.41 -15.67 -4.14
N VAL A 468 -12.03 -16.90 -4.48
CA VAL A 468 -11.03 -17.17 -5.52
C VAL A 468 -11.70 -17.19 -6.89
N LEU A 469 -11.39 -16.20 -7.73
CA LEU A 469 -12.00 -16.00 -9.05
C LEU A 469 -10.94 -15.66 -10.11
N ASN A 470 -11.19 -16.05 -11.36
CA ASN A 470 -10.37 -15.64 -12.50
C ASN A 470 -11.04 -14.49 -13.27
N LEU A 471 -10.60 -13.25 -13.03
CA LEU A 471 -11.18 -12.07 -13.69
C LEU A 471 -10.86 -11.95 -15.20
N LYS A 472 -9.97 -12.79 -15.74
CA LYS A 472 -9.79 -12.94 -17.19
C LYS A 472 -10.97 -13.67 -17.83
N SER A 473 -11.75 -14.44 -17.06
CA SER A 473 -12.94 -15.15 -17.50
C SER A 473 -14.19 -14.29 -17.40
N ASN A 474 -15.07 -14.34 -18.40
CA ASN A 474 -16.39 -13.69 -18.34
C ASN A 474 -17.31 -14.37 -17.32
N VAL A 475 -17.22 -15.70 -17.20
CA VAL A 475 -18.06 -16.48 -16.29
C VAL A 475 -17.79 -16.10 -14.84
N ASP A 476 -16.52 -15.97 -14.46
CA ASP A 476 -16.17 -15.64 -13.08
C ASP A 476 -16.46 -14.18 -12.73
N VAL A 477 -16.50 -13.26 -13.69
CA VAL A 477 -16.98 -11.88 -13.46
C VAL A 477 -18.49 -11.84 -13.22
N GLN A 478 -19.27 -12.67 -13.92
CA GLN A 478 -20.70 -12.81 -13.63
C GLN A 478 -20.93 -13.42 -12.23
N LYS A 479 -20.12 -14.42 -11.83
CA LYS A 479 -20.13 -14.95 -10.46
C LYS A 479 -19.78 -13.88 -9.43
N MET A 480 -18.77 -13.05 -9.71
CA MET A 480 -18.37 -11.94 -8.83
C MET A 480 -19.57 -11.03 -8.53
N ARG A 481 -20.29 -10.60 -9.57
CA ARG A 481 -21.50 -9.78 -9.43
C ARG A 481 -22.58 -10.47 -8.60
N ALA A 482 -22.89 -11.73 -8.90
CA ALA A 482 -23.92 -12.48 -8.18
C ALA A 482 -23.58 -12.67 -6.70
N ILE A 483 -22.31 -12.98 -6.38
CA ILE A 483 -21.82 -13.09 -5.01
C ILE A 483 -21.95 -11.73 -4.28
N ALA A 484 -21.59 -10.62 -4.94
CA ALA A 484 -21.68 -9.29 -4.34
C ALA A 484 -23.12 -8.92 -3.97
N GLU A 485 -24.06 -9.14 -4.89
CA GLU A 485 -25.48 -8.85 -4.67
C GLU A 485 -26.08 -9.69 -3.52
N GLU A 486 -25.78 -11.00 -3.48
CA GLU A 486 -26.24 -11.88 -2.40
C GLU A 486 -25.60 -11.51 -1.05
N ALA A 487 -24.29 -11.24 -1.03
CA ALA A 487 -23.57 -10.86 0.19
C ALA A 487 -24.09 -9.52 0.74
N PHE A 488 -24.24 -8.48 -0.09
CA PHE A 488 -24.73 -7.18 0.36
C PHE A 488 -26.21 -7.22 0.74
N ALA A 489 -27.03 -8.05 0.10
CA ALA A 489 -28.40 -8.29 0.56
C ALA A 489 -28.44 -8.92 1.95
N MET A 490 -27.55 -9.89 2.22
CA MET A 490 -27.42 -10.53 3.51
C MET A 490 -26.94 -9.54 4.59
N VAL A 491 -25.93 -8.72 4.30
CA VAL A 491 -25.45 -7.67 5.21
C VAL A 491 -26.60 -6.75 5.64
N ARG A 492 -27.47 -6.34 4.71
CA ARG A 492 -28.66 -5.52 5.05
C ARG A 492 -29.64 -6.26 5.96
N GLN A 493 -29.84 -7.57 5.78
CA GLN A 493 -30.70 -8.36 6.67
C GLN A 493 -30.18 -8.37 8.11
N TYR A 494 -28.86 -8.39 8.29
CA TYR A 494 -28.20 -8.27 9.59
C TYR A 494 -28.03 -6.82 10.07
N LYS A 495 -28.63 -5.84 9.39
CA LYS A 495 -28.44 -4.40 9.66
C LYS A 495 -26.95 -3.99 9.68
N GLY A 496 -26.17 -4.69 8.87
CA GLY A 496 -24.73 -4.53 8.71
C GLY A 496 -24.35 -3.26 7.93
N SER A 497 -23.05 -3.12 7.63
CA SER A 497 -22.49 -2.19 6.64
C SER A 497 -21.78 -2.96 5.54
N HIS A 498 -21.95 -2.58 4.27
CA HIS A 498 -21.17 -3.20 3.17
C HIS A 498 -19.75 -2.61 3.03
N SER A 499 -19.47 -1.52 3.76
CA SER A 499 -18.23 -0.74 3.76
C SER A 499 -17.85 -0.39 5.19
N GLY A 500 -16.82 -1.04 5.73
CA GLY A 500 -16.40 -1.00 7.14
C GLY A 500 -15.11 -0.23 7.39
N GLU A 501 -14.12 -0.30 6.49
CA GLU A 501 -12.81 0.38 6.60
C GLU A 501 -12.12 0.69 5.26
N HIS A 502 -12.49 0.02 4.15
CA HIS A 502 -11.80 0.14 2.87
C HIS A 502 -12.31 1.30 2.00
N GLY A 503 -13.40 1.95 2.39
CA GLY A 503 -14.13 2.93 1.57
C GLY A 503 -14.99 2.25 0.50
N ASP A 504 -15.57 3.01 -0.41
CA ASP A 504 -16.50 2.50 -1.41
C ASP A 504 -15.84 2.30 -2.78
N GLY A 505 -15.16 3.34 -3.27
CA GLY A 505 -14.58 3.40 -4.61
C GLY A 505 -15.53 2.93 -5.71
N LEU A 506 -14.99 2.29 -6.74
CA LEU A 506 -15.76 1.70 -7.83
C LEU A 506 -16.48 0.41 -7.41
N VAL A 507 -16.02 -0.25 -6.34
CA VAL A 507 -16.57 -1.53 -5.89
C VAL A 507 -17.95 -1.37 -5.28
N ARG A 508 -18.14 -0.38 -4.41
CA ARG A 508 -19.35 -0.33 -3.56
C ARG A 508 -20.29 0.82 -3.87
N SER A 509 -19.81 1.87 -4.55
CA SER A 509 -20.62 3.06 -4.78
C SER A 509 -21.95 2.77 -5.49
N GLU A 510 -21.98 1.81 -6.44
CA GLU A 510 -23.22 1.37 -7.12
C GLU A 510 -24.29 0.85 -6.12
N PHE A 511 -23.86 0.31 -4.98
CA PHE A 511 -24.72 -0.33 -4.00
C PHE A 511 -25.19 0.60 -2.87
N HIS A 512 -24.91 1.91 -2.95
CA HIS A 512 -25.37 2.90 -1.98
C HIS A 512 -26.90 3.00 -1.93
N GLU A 513 -27.60 3.03 -3.07
CA GLU A 513 -29.06 3.12 -3.08
C GLU A 513 -29.76 1.92 -2.42
N PRO A 514 -29.40 0.66 -2.73
CA PRO A 514 -29.90 -0.50 -1.99
C PRO A 514 -29.61 -0.47 -0.49
N MET A 515 -28.51 0.17 -0.07
CA MET A 515 -28.06 0.22 1.32
C MET A 515 -28.76 1.30 2.14
N TYR A 516 -28.71 2.55 1.67
CA TYR A 516 -29.16 3.73 2.39
C TYR A 516 -30.52 4.23 1.91
N GLY A 517 -31.02 3.72 0.79
CA GLY A 517 -32.24 4.19 0.14
C GLY A 517 -31.99 5.38 -0.79
N GLY A 518 -32.95 5.59 -1.71
CA GLY A 518 -32.83 6.64 -2.74
C GLY A 518 -32.85 8.07 -2.19
N ARG A 519 -33.42 8.31 -1.00
CA ARG A 519 -33.42 9.64 -0.37
C ARG A 519 -32.02 10.04 0.08
N ILE A 520 -31.38 9.21 0.89
CA ILE A 520 -30.00 9.46 1.35
C ILE A 520 -29.02 9.50 0.17
N THR A 521 -29.19 8.63 -0.82
CA THR A 521 -28.30 8.61 -1.99
C THR A 521 -28.37 9.93 -2.77
N LYS A 522 -29.57 10.50 -2.96
CA LYS A 522 -29.72 11.85 -3.54
C LYS A 522 -29.11 12.93 -2.66
N THR A 523 -29.18 12.79 -1.33
CA THR A 523 -28.49 13.72 -0.43
C THR A 523 -26.97 13.64 -0.59
N PHE A 524 -26.38 12.47 -0.88
CA PHE A 524 -24.97 12.42 -1.26
C PHE A 524 -24.69 13.23 -2.54
N GLU A 525 -25.57 13.14 -3.55
CA GLU A 525 -25.47 13.93 -4.78
C GLU A 525 -25.57 15.45 -4.49
N GLU A 526 -26.53 15.86 -3.64
CA GLU A 526 -26.67 17.27 -3.21
C GLU A 526 -25.39 17.78 -2.52
N VAL A 527 -24.76 16.97 -1.67
CA VAL A 527 -23.47 17.32 -1.04
C VAL A 527 -22.37 17.44 -2.10
N LYS A 528 -22.28 16.50 -3.06
CA LYS A 528 -21.30 16.59 -4.14
C LYS A 528 -21.49 17.88 -4.95
N ASP A 529 -22.71 18.19 -5.34
CA ASP A 529 -23.04 19.36 -6.15
C ASP A 529 -22.74 20.68 -5.43
N ALA A 530 -22.87 20.71 -4.10
CA ALA A 530 -22.51 21.87 -3.29
C ALA A 530 -21.00 22.17 -3.31
N PHE A 531 -20.16 21.13 -3.37
CA PHE A 531 -18.70 21.27 -3.41
C PHE A 531 -18.15 21.42 -4.83
N ASP A 532 -18.67 20.63 -5.76
CA ASP A 532 -18.13 20.44 -7.11
C ASP A 532 -19.26 20.12 -8.11
N PRO A 533 -20.03 21.14 -8.53
CA PRO A 533 -21.18 20.97 -9.42
C PRO A 533 -20.78 20.54 -10.85
N ALA A 534 -19.51 20.71 -11.22
CA ALA A 534 -18.98 20.24 -12.51
C ALA A 534 -18.53 18.78 -12.46
N GLY A 535 -18.44 18.17 -11.27
CA GLY A 535 -18.06 16.78 -11.09
C GLY A 535 -16.60 16.48 -11.46
N LEU A 536 -15.67 17.42 -11.23
CA LEU A 536 -14.27 17.31 -11.60
C LEU A 536 -13.41 16.57 -10.54
N TYR A 537 -13.74 16.65 -9.25
CA TYR A 537 -13.02 15.91 -8.22
C TYR A 537 -13.42 14.44 -8.17
N ASN A 538 -12.44 13.58 -8.48
CA ASN A 538 -12.47 12.12 -8.47
C ASN A 538 -13.80 11.49 -8.92
N PRO A 539 -14.27 11.77 -10.15
CA PRO A 539 -15.60 11.38 -10.60
C PRO A 539 -15.86 9.86 -10.61
N GLY A 540 -17.14 9.51 -10.53
CA GLY A 540 -17.64 8.13 -10.64
C GLY A 540 -17.49 7.30 -9.36
N LYS A 541 -17.29 7.96 -8.21
CA LYS A 541 -17.12 7.35 -6.88
C LYS A 541 -17.98 8.10 -5.88
N ILE A 542 -18.51 7.38 -4.89
CA ILE A 542 -19.56 7.78 -3.93
C ILE A 542 -20.90 8.12 -4.59
N VAL A 543 -20.88 8.98 -5.61
CA VAL A 543 -22.04 9.41 -6.40
C VAL A 543 -21.79 9.20 -7.89
N HIS A 544 -22.89 9.05 -8.64
CA HIS A 544 -22.89 8.76 -10.08
C HIS A 544 -21.91 7.64 -10.49
N PRO A 545 -21.90 6.49 -9.79
CA PRO A 545 -20.90 5.46 -10.01
C PRO A 545 -21.10 4.72 -11.33
N ALA A 546 -19.98 4.24 -11.90
CA ALA A 546 -20.03 3.18 -12.89
C ALA A 546 -20.51 1.87 -12.26
N LYS A 547 -20.85 0.88 -13.09
CA LYS A 547 -21.14 -0.47 -12.58
C LYS A 547 -19.88 -1.10 -12.02
N MET A 548 -20.01 -1.75 -10.87
CA MET A 548 -18.91 -2.44 -10.18
C MET A 548 -18.24 -3.49 -11.08
N ASP A 549 -19.01 -4.14 -11.94
CA ASP A 549 -18.55 -5.17 -12.89
C ASP A 549 -18.34 -4.64 -14.33
N ASP A 550 -18.21 -3.32 -14.53
CA ASP A 550 -17.83 -2.76 -15.83
C ASP A 550 -16.42 -3.22 -16.23
N ARG A 551 -16.38 -4.23 -17.10
CA ARG A 551 -15.16 -4.86 -17.60
C ARG A 551 -14.24 -3.89 -18.36
N THR A 552 -14.74 -2.75 -18.84
CA THR A 552 -13.89 -1.76 -19.51
C THR A 552 -12.93 -1.07 -18.55
N LEU A 553 -13.26 -1.08 -17.26
CA LEU A 553 -12.46 -0.53 -16.16
C LEU A 553 -11.51 -1.55 -15.54
N PHE A 554 -11.57 -2.84 -15.91
CA PHE A 554 -10.76 -3.88 -15.27
C PHE A 554 -9.31 -3.87 -15.76
N ARG A 555 -8.39 -4.30 -14.90
CA ARG A 555 -6.99 -4.60 -15.26
C ARG A 555 -6.88 -5.63 -16.38
N TYR A 556 -7.82 -6.57 -16.40
CA TYR A 556 -7.94 -7.63 -17.40
C TYR A 556 -9.19 -7.41 -18.24
N LYS A 557 -9.13 -6.42 -19.14
CA LYS A 557 -10.21 -6.07 -20.08
C LYS A 557 -10.55 -7.24 -21.01
N PRO A 558 -11.75 -7.27 -21.63
CA PRO A 558 -12.07 -8.24 -22.68
C PRO A 558 -10.98 -8.25 -23.76
N GLY A 559 -10.49 -9.44 -24.12
CA GLY A 559 -9.40 -9.60 -25.09
C GLY A 559 -7.99 -9.41 -24.52
N TYR A 560 -7.85 -9.15 -23.22
CA TYR A 560 -6.53 -9.14 -22.57
C TYR A 560 -5.80 -10.46 -22.78
N ASN A 561 -4.56 -10.37 -23.26
CA ASN A 561 -3.67 -11.50 -23.41
C ASN A 561 -2.21 -11.04 -23.25
N THR A 562 -1.35 -11.94 -22.82
CA THR A 562 0.11 -11.79 -22.90
C THR A 562 0.62 -12.76 -23.96
N PRO A 563 0.99 -12.28 -25.16
CA PRO A 563 1.50 -13.13 -26.22
C PRO A 563 2.66 -14.02 -25.73
N PRO A 564 2.73 -15.30 -26.16
CA PRO A 564 3.82 -16.18 -25.78
C PRO A 564 5.18 -15.58 -26.18
N LEU A 565 6.09 -15.49 -25.22
CA LEU A 565 7.46 -15.09 -25.45
C LEU A 565 8.37 -16.32 -25.31
N GLN A 566 9.26 -16.54 -26.28
CA GLN A 566 10.30 -17.55 -26.13
C GLN A 566 11.28 -17.08 -25.06
N THR A 567 11.20 -17.65 -23.87
CA THR A 567 11.97 -17.20 -22.70
C THR A 567 13.34 -17.89 -22.63
N ALA A 568 14.32 -17.18 -22.07
CA ALA A 568 15.64 -17.73 -21.80
C ALA A 568 15.69 -18.49 -20.46
N PHE A 569 14.86 -18.08 -19.50
CA PHE A 569 14.68 -18.78 -18.23
C PHE A 569 13.41 -19.63 -18.21
N ASP A 570 13.38 -20.64 -17.35
CA ASP A 570 12.18 -21.41 -17.08
C ASP A 570 11.20 -20.63 -16.20
N TRP A 571 9.97 -20.42 -16.69
CA TRP A 571 8.87 -19.75 -15.99
C TRP A 571 7.64 -20.65 -15.81
N SER A 572 7.78 -21.96 -16.01
CA SER A 572 6.68 -22.94 -15.94
C SER A 572 5.98 -22.95 -14.58
N GLU A 573 6.71 -22.69 -13.49
CA GLU A 573 6.17 -22.56 -12.13
C GLU A 573 5.03 -21.52 -12.00
N TRP A 574 4.98 -20.51 -12.88
CA TRP A 574 3.94 -19.48 -12.89
C TRP A 574 2.99 -19.57 -14.10
N GLY A 575 3.03 -20.68 -14.85
CA GLY A 575 2.28 -20.81 -16.11
C GLY A 575 2.88 -19.99 -17.26
N GLY A 576 4.10 -19.46 -17.11
CA GLY A 576 4.78 -18.63 -18.09
C GLY A 576 5.20 -17.27 -17.55
N PHE A 577 5.91 -16.50 -18.38
CA PHE A 577 6.46 -15.21 -17.95
C PHE A 577 5.39 -14.16 -17.66
N GLY A 578 4.30 -14.14 -18.44
CA GLY A 578 3.14 -13.28 -18.17
C GLY A 578 2.54 -13.53 -16.79
N GLY A 579 2.27 -14.80 -16.45
CA GLY A 579 1.78 -15.19 -15.13
C GLY A 579 2.73 -14.80 -13.99
N ALA A 580 4.04 -14.93 -14.20
CA ALA A 580 5.04 -14.49 -13.21
C ALA A 580 4.99 -12.98 -12.95
N VAL A 581 4.88 -12.16 -14.01
CA VAL A 581 4.80 -10.70 -13.91
C VAL A 581 3.49 -10.26 -13.25
N GLU A 582 2.40 -10.98 -13.50
CA GLU A 582 1.07 -10.73 -12.95
C GLU A 582 0.93 -11.08 -11.45
N MET A 583 1.91 -11.75 -10.84
CA MET A 583 1.96 -11.97 -9.38
C MET A 583 2.08 -10.66 -8.58
N CYS A 584 2.40 -9.53 -9.21
CA CYS A 584 2.30 -8.25 -8.55
C CYS A 584 0.83 -7.82 -8.39
N ASN A 585 0.38 -7.78 -7.14
CA ASN A 585 -0.96 -7.36 -6.72
C ASN A 585 -1.09 -5.85 -6.45
N ASN A 586 -0.09 -5.03 -6.82
CA ASN A 586 -0.09 -3.58 -6.69
C ASN A 586 -0.24 -2.97 -5.28
N ASN A 587 -0.21 -3.79 -4.22
CA ASN A 587 -0.39 -3.33 -2.84
C ASN A 587 0.64 -2.29 -2.36
N GLY A 588 1.76 -2.12 -3.07
CA GLY A 588 2.81 -1.17 -2.73
C GLY A 588 3.74 -1.59 -1.59
N ALA A 589 3.75 -2.86 -1.14
CA ALA A 589 4.62 -3.33 -0.04
C ALA A 589 6.12 -3.02 -0.26
N CYS A 590 6.53 -2.89 -1.52
CA CYS A 590 7.87 -2.48 -1.94
C CYS A 590 8.19 -0.98 -1.76
N ARG A 591 7.24 -0.18 -1.25
CA ARG A 591 7.41 1.25 -0.88
C ARG A 591 7.88 1.46 0.56
N LYS A 592 7.97 0.40 1.36
CA LYS A 592 8.43 0.51 2.75
C LYS A 592 9.85 1.09 2.83
N PHE A 593 10.09 1.92 3.84
CA PHE A 593 11.38 2.61 4.08
C PHE A 593 12.21 1.97 5.21
N ASP A 594 11.77 0.81 5.72
CA ASP A 594 12.41 0.08 6.80
C ASP A 594 13.85 -0.38 6.47
N ALA A 595 14.53 -0.98 7.46
CA ALA A 595 15.88 -1.51 7.32
C ALA A 595 15.99 -2.72 6.36
N GLY A 596 14.90 -3.13 5.70
CA GLY A 596 14.89 -4.22 4.73
C GLY A 596 15.73 -3.93 3.48
N VAL A 597 15.96 -4.97 2.69
CA VAL A 597 16.72 -4.93 1.44
C VAL A 597 15.85 -4.39 0.30
N MET A 598 14.52 -4.51 0.35
CA MET A 598 13.63 -4.06 -0.72
C MET A 598 13.11 -2.63 -0.48
N CYS A 599 13.13 -1.67 -1.44
CA CYS A 599 13.81 -1.56 -2.74
C CYS A 599 14.85 -0.41 -2.65
N PRO A 600 16.17 -0.64 -2.78
CA PRO A 600 17.16 0.41 -2.49
C PRO A 600 17.09 1.59 -3.45
N SER A 601 16.80 1.32 -4.73
CA SER A 601 16.64 2.38 -5.74
C SER A 601 15.45 3.27 -5.44
N PHE A 602 14.32 2.72 -4.98
CA PHE A 602 13.18 3.54 -4.59
C PHE A 602 13.48 4.37 -3.34
N ARG A 603 14.11 3.76 -2.32
CA ARG A 603 14.53 4.48 -1.11
C ARG A 603 15.45 5.66 -1.41
N ALA A 604 16.26 5.55 -2.47
CA ALA A 604 17.13 6.62 -2.92
C ALA A 604 16.42 7.69 -3.76
N THR A 605 15.36 7.35 -4.51
CA THR A 605 14.77 8.28 -5.50
C THR A 605 13.37 8.76 -5.18
N GLY A 606 12.59 8.04 -4.35
CA GLY A 606 11.15 8.25 -4.17
C GLY A 606 10.28 7.94 -5.40
N ASP A 607 10.88 7.67 -6.56
CA ASP A 607 10.15 7.44 -7.82
C ASP A 607 9.46 6.07 -7.92
N GLU A 608 8.17 6.09 -8.27
CA GLU A 608 7.36 4.89 -8.54
C GLU A 608 7.98 3.94 -9.58
N LYS A 609 8.71 4.45 -10.58
CA LYS A 609 9.41 3.61 -11.58
C LYS A 609 10.51 2.72 -10.98
N HIS A 610 11.06 3.06 -9.81
CA HIS A 610 12.23 2.41 -9.24
C HIS A 610 11.92 1.39 -8.13
N LEU A 611 10.65 1.05 -7.90
CA LEU A 611 10.23 -0.03 -7.00
C LEU A 611 9.66 -1.23 -7.76
N THR A 612 9.47 -2.35 -7.06
CA THR A 612 9.03 -3.63 -7.65
C THR A 612 7.69 -3.52 -8.38
N ARG A 613 6.67 -2.91 -7.76
CA ARG A 613 5.34 -2.66 -8.37
C ARG A 613 5.45 -1.83 -9.66
N GLY A 614 6.16 -0.70 -9.64
CA GLY A 614 6.35 0.12 -10.85
C GLY A 614 6.99 -0.66 -12.00
N ARG A 615 8.05 -1.42 -11.70
CA ARG A 615 8.72 -2.28 -12.69
C ARG A 615 7.82 -3.39 -13.23
N ALA A 616 7.10 -4.07 -12.34
CA ALA A 616 6.19 -5.15 -12.72
C ALA A 616 5.03 -4.63 -13.59
N ASN A 617 4.47 -3.46 -13.28
CA ASN A 617 3.41 -2.87 -14.10
C ASN A 617 3.91 -2.42 -15.47
N THR A 618 5.04 -1.70 -15.55
CA THR A 618 5.60 -1.31 -16.86
C THR A 618 5.93 -2.55 -17.71
N LEU A 619 6.49 -3.60 -17.09
CA LEU A 619 6.77 -4.87 -17.75
C LEU A 619 5.49 -5.57 -18.23
N ARG A 620 4.45 -5.65 -17.39
CA ARG A 620 3.14 -6.23 -17.76
C ARG A 620 2.52 -5.50 -18.94
N LEU A 621 2.47 -4.17 -18.88
CA LEU A 621 1.87 -3.35 -19.93
C LEU A 621 2.62 -3.55 -21.25
N ALA A 622 3.95 -3.59 -21.21
CA ALA A 622 4.77 -3.89 -22.37
C ALA A 622 4.51 -5.31 -22.92
N LEU A 623 4.45 -6.33 -22.06
CA LEU A 623 4.18 -7.71 -22.45
C LEU A 623 2.78 -7.89 -23.04
N SER A 624 1.78 -7.21 -22.50
CA SER A 624 0.40 -7.26 -23.03
C SER A 624 0.17 -6.38 -24.27
N GLY A 625 1.19 -5.69 -24.77
CA GLY A 625 1.09 -4.77 -25.91
C GLY A 625 0.40 -3.43 -25.63
N GLN A 626 0.03 -3.14 -24.37
CA GLN A 626 -0.63 -1.89 -23.98
C GLN A 626 0.27 -0.65 -24.09
N LEU A 627 1.59 -0.83 -24.12
CA LEU A 627 2.55 0.25 -24.43
C LEU A 627 2.99 0.25 -25.91
N GLY A 628 2.32 -0.54 -26.76
CA GLY A 628 2.71 -0.79 -28.14
C GLY A 628 3.47 -2.11 -28.33
N ALA A 629 3.47 -2.62 -29.57
CA ALA A 629 4.03 -3.95 -29.90
C ALA A 629 5.52 -4.11 -29.58
N GLU A 630 6.29 -3.03 -29.71
CA GLU A 630 7.75 -3.03 -29.54
C GLU A 630 8.20 -2.65 -28.11
N ALA A 631 7.24 -2.42 -27.21
CA ALA A 631 7.50 -1.87 -25.88
C ALA A 631 8.38 -2.77 -25.01
N PHE A 632 8.33 -4.08 -25.22
CA PHE A 632 9.10 -5.05 -24.43
C PHE A 632 10.62 -4.87 -24.57
N THR A 633 11.10 -4.25 -25.64
CA THR A 633 12.51 -3.90 -25.82
C THR A 633 12.71 -2.39 -25.99
N SER A 634 11.81 -1.58 -25.45
CA SER A 634 11.88 -0.12 -25.52
C SER A 634 12.87 0.48 -24.51
N ASP A 635 13.34 1.69 -24.78
CA ASP A 635 14.18 2.44 -23.86
C ASP A 635 13.44 2.83 -22.58
N ALA A 636 12.12 3.07 -22.64
CA ALA A 636 11.31 3.35 -21.46
C ALA A 636 11.30 2.17 -20.45
N LEU A 637 11.17 0.93 -20.95
CA LEU A 637 11.26 -0.25 -20.10
C LEU A 637 12.71 -0.49 -19.63
N HIS A 638 13.70 -0.21 -20.48
CA HIS A 638 15.11 -0.27 -20.10
C HIS A 638 15.43 0.68 -18.93
N GLU A 639 15.02 1.95 -19.00
CA GLU A 639 15.22 2.93 -17.93
C GLU A 639 14.49 2.52 -16.64
N THR A 640 13.29 1.92 -16.75
CA THR A 640 12.56 1.36 -15.60
C THR A 640 13.35 0.24 -14.89
N MET A 641 14.03 -0.61 -15.66
CA MET A 641 14.82 -1.73 -15.13
C MET A 641 16.25 -1.34 -14.74
N LYS A 642 16.77 -0.24 -15.25
CA LYS A 642 18.17 0.19 -15.15
C LYS A 642 18.69 0.20 -13.71
N LEU A 643 17.98 0.87 -12.80
CA LEU A 643 18.40 1.00 -11.39
C LEU A 643 18.09 -0.23 -10.51
N CYS A 644 17.48 -1.29 -11.04
CA CYS A 644 17.33 -2.54 -10.29
C CYS A 644 18.70 -3.21 -10.13
N VAL A 645 19.20 -3.31 -8.91
CA VAL A 645 20.53 -3.89 -8.62
C VAL A 645 20.59 -5.42 -8.68
N GLY A 646 19.44 -6.10 -8.87
CA GLY A 646 19.40 -7.57 -8.94
C GLY A 646 19.67 -8.29 -7.61
N CYS A 647 19.52 -7.59 -6.47
CA CYS A 647 19.83 -8.13 -5.13
C CYS A 647 18.89 -9.25 -4.63
N LYS A 648 17.79 -9.53 -5.35
CA LYS A 648 16.75 -10.49 -4.95
C LYS A 648 16.04 -10.15 -3.62
N GLY A 649 16.16 -8.92 -3.11
CA GLY A 649 15.36 -8.44 -1.97
C GLY A 649 13.86 -8.58 -2.23
N CYS A 650 13.42 -8.23 -3.45
CA CYS A 650 12.05 -8.48 -3.94
C CYS A 650 11.58 -9.92 -3.75
N LYS A 651 12.40 -10.91 -4.10
CA LYS A 651 12.03 -12.32 -3.96
C LYS A 651 11.83 -12.76 -2.50
N ARG A 652 12.62 -12.21 -1.59
CA ARG A 652 12.63 -12.60 -0.17
C ARG A 652 11.62 -11.84 0.68
N GLU A 653 11.46 -10.55 0.41
CA GLU A 653 10.64 -9.65 1.24
C GLU A 653 9.29 -9.31 0.60
N CYS A 654 9.07 -9.63 -0.69
CA CYS A 654 7.76 -9.45 -1.30
C CYS A 654 6.93 -10.63 -0.86
N PRO A 655 5.78 -10.43 -0.20
CA PRO A 655 5.06 -11.60 0.28
C PRO A 655 4.40 -12.39 -0.86
N THR A 656 4.25 -11.81 -2.07
CA THR A 656 3.86 -12.56 -3.27
C THR A 656 5.04 -13.18 -4.04
N GLY A 657 6.27 -13.03 -3.54
CA GLY A 657 7.46 -13.72 -4.06
C GLY A 657 8.03 -13.19 -5.38
N VAL A 658 7.74 -11.95 -5.78
CA VAL A 658 8.17 -11.37 -7.07
C VAL A 658 9.71 -11.40 -7.23
N ASP A 659 10.21 -12.15 -8.22
CA ASP A 659 11.64 -12.21 -8.55
C ASP A 659 12.02 -11.20 -9.64
N MET A 660 12.03 -9.91 -9.27
CA MET A 660 12.37 -8.82 -10.20
C MET A 660 13.81 -8.93 -10.74
N ALA A 661 14.71 -9.59 -10.02
CA ALA A 661 16.06 -9.85 -10.51
C ALA A 661 16.04 -10.79 -11.72
N LYS A 662 15.32 -11.92 -11.62
CA LYS A 662 15.13 -12.86 -12.73
C LYS A 662 14.36 -12.22 -13.89
N MET A 663 13.31 -11.44 -13.60
CA MET A 663 12.54 -10.71 -14.62
C MET A 663 13.41 -9.69 -15.38
N LYS A 664 14.26 -8.93 -14.67
CA LYS A 664 15.22 -8.02 -15.31
C LYS A 664 16.21 -8.76 -16.20
N MET A 665 16.73 -9.90 -15.76
CA MET A 665 17.67 -10.68 -16.56
C MET A 665 17.02 -11.22 -17.84
N GLU A 666 15.77 -11.70 -17.76
CA GLU A 666 14.98 -12.09 -18.93
C GLU A 666 14.78 -10.90 -19.88
N PHE A 667 14.33 -9.75 -19.37
CA PHE A 667 14.18 -8.53 -20.18
C PHE A 667 15.51 -8.13 -20.86
N LEU A 668 16.62 -8.09 -20.11
CA LEU A 668 17.93 -7.70 -20.66
C LEU A 668 18.44 -8.70 -21.69
N HIS A 669 18.11 -9.99 -21.59
CA HIS A 669 18.42 -10.98 -22.62
C HIS A 669 17.81 -10.57 -23.97
N HIS A 670 16.52 -10.23 -23.97
CA HIS A 670 15.81 -9.80 -25.19
C HIS A 670 16.22 -8.41 -25.66
N TYR A 671 16.37 -7.45 -24.74
CA TYR A 671 16.80 -6.09 -25.07
C TYR A 671 18.17 -6.11 -25.74
N ASN A 672 19.15 -6.83 -25.17
CA ASN A 672 20.50 -6.91 -25.73
C ASN A 672 20.57 -7.75 -27.01
N LYS A 673 19.65 -8.71 -27.22
CA LYS A 673 19.54 -9.43 -28.50
C LYS A 673 19.15 -8.49 -29.64
N ARG A 674 18.35 -7.45 -29.36
CA ARG A 674 17.93 -6.45 -30.34
C ARG A 674 18.93 -5.30 -30.49
N HIS A 675 19.34 -4.70 -29.38
CA HIS A 675 20.13 -3.46 -29.36
C HIS A 675 21.65 -3.69 -29.28
N GLY A 676 22.07 -4.92 -28.98
CA GLY A 676 23.47 -5.25 -28.71
C GLY A 676 23.95 -4.76 -27.35
N LEU A 677 25.14 -5.22 -26.95
CA LEU A 677 25.83 -4.74 -25.75
C LEU A 677 26.62 -3.48 -26.07
N ARG A 678 26.52 -2.45 -25.22
CA ARG A 678 27.31 -1.22 -25.35
C ARG A 678 28.76 -1.48 -24.97
N LEU A 679 29.65 -0.57 -25.36
CA LEU A 679 31.07 -0.65 -24.98
C LEU A 679 31.24 -0.71 -23.46
N PHE A 680 30.52 0.14 -22.72
CA PHE A 680 30.50 0.12 -21.26
C PHE A 680 30.19 -1.27 -20.69
N ASP A 681 29.14 -1.93 -21.20
CA ASP A 681 28.71 -3.24 -20.73
C ASP A 681 29.80 -4.30 -20.97
N ARG A 682 30.50 -4.23 -22.12
CA ARG A 682 31.64 -5.10 -22.44
C ARG A 682 32.85 -4.82 -21.55
N LEU A 683 33.17 -3.54 -21.29
CA LEU A 683 34.27 -3.16 -20.40
C LEU A 683 34.03 -3.71 -18.99
N VAL A 684 32.84 -3.54 -18.44
CA VAL A 684 32.52 -4.06 -17.11
C VAL A 684 32.50 -5.60 -17.08
N ALA A 685 31.82 -6.24 -18.04
CA ALA A 685 31.68 -7.70 -18.06
C ALA A 685 33.01 -8.44 -18.30
N TYR A 686 33.90 -7.87 -19.12
CA TYR A 686 35.20 -8.47 -19.44
C TYR A 686 36.35 -7.91 -18.59
N LEU A 687 36.07 -7.07 -17.59
CA LEU A 687 37.08 -6.54 -16.66
C LEU A 687 38.04 -7.62 -16.14
N PRO A 688 37.58 -8.80 -15.67
CA PRO A 688 38.50 -9.83 -15.19
C PRO A 688 39.54 -10.30 -16.22
N ARG A 689 39.22 -10.20 -17.53
CA ARG A 689 40.10 -10.64 -18.62
C ARG A 689 41.23 -9.67 -18.91
N TYR A 690 40.93 -8.38 -18.87
CA TYR A 690 41.92 -7.35 -19.21
C TYR A 690 42.56 -6.68 -17.99
N ALA A 691 42.06 -6.90 -16.78
CA ALA A 691 42.55 -6.23 -15.56
C ALA A 691 44.05 -6.45 -15.29
N GLY A 692 44.58 -7.63 -15.63
CA GLY A 692 46.02 -7.91 -15.53
C GLY A 692 46.89 -7.06 -16.48
N ALA A 693 46.37 -6.70 -17.65
CA ALA A 693 47.05 -5.78 -18.57
C ALA A 693 46.84 -4.33 -18.16
N ALA A 694 45.62 -3.96 -17.77
CA ALA A 694 45.27 -2.60 -17.35
C ALA A 694 46.02 -2.15 -16.09
N SER A 695 46.23 -3.03 -15.12
CA SER A 695 47.01 -2.72 -13.90
C SER A 695 48.47 -2.33 -14.18
N LYS A 696 49.07 -2.79 -15.28
CA LYS A 696 50.45 -2.41 -15.68
C LYS A 696 50.55 -0.93 -16.07
N ILE A 697 49.45 -0.31 -16.49
CA ILE A 697 49.34 1.10 -16.83
C ILE A 697 48.53 1.90 -15.78
N ALA A 698 48.43 1.36 -14.56
CA ALA A 698 47.68 1.96 -13.46
C ALA A 698 47.94 3.48 -13.24
N PRO A 699 49.18 3.99 -13.28
CA PRO A 699 49.43 5.42 -13.10
C PRO A 699 48.66 6.30 -14.09
N LEU A 700 48.50 5.85 -15.34
CA LEU A 700 47.77 6.58 -16.39
C LEU A 700 46.25 6.47 -16.18
N LEU A 701 45.74 5.28 -15.89
CA LEU A 701 44.30 5.07 -15.68
C LEU A 701 43.78 5.87 -14.47
N ASN A 702 44.60 5.99 -13.44
CA ASN A 702 44.28 6.75 -12.23
C ASN A 702 44.31 8.28 -12.43
N LEU A 703 44.82 8.80 -13.56
CA LEU A 703 44.77 10.24 -13.87
C LEU A 703 43.35 10.74 -14.14
N ARG A 704 42.42 9.86 -14.54
CA ARG A 704 41.02 10.20 -14.80
C ARG A 704 40.41 11.06 -13.69
N ASP A 705 40.63 10.64 -12.45
CA ASP A 705 40.01 11.28 -11.26
C ASP A 705 40.88 12.38 -10.65
N ARG A 706 42.05 12.66 -11.24
CA ARG A 706 42.99 13.69 -10.78
C ARG A 706 43.01 14.93 -11.67
N ILE A 707 42.80 14.75 -12.99
CA ILE A 707 42.85 15.84 -13.96
C ILE A 707 41.43 16.31 -14.26
N PRO A 708 41.10 17.60 -14.04
CA PRO A 708 39.80 18.17 -14.39
C PRO A 708 39.44 17.90 -15.86
N GLY A 709 38.20 17.50 -16.11
CA GLY A 709 37.68 17.22 -17.46
C GLY A 709 37.90 15.78 -17.96
N LEU A 710 38.92 15.05 -17.50
CA LEU A 710 39.14 13.66 -17.96
C LEU A 710 38.00 12.72 -17.55
N ALA A 711 37.42 12.91 -16.37
CA ALA A 711 36.24 12.15 -15.96
C ALA A 711 35.04 12.39 -16.90
N GLY A 712 34.85 13.61 -17.41
CA GLY A 712 33.82 13.94 -18.40
C GLY A 712 34.11 13.33 -19.77
N LEU A 713 35.36 13.36 -20.22
CA LEU A 713 35.78 12.67 -21.45
C LEU A 713 35.59 11.15 -21.34
N SER A 714 35.94 10.57 -20.19
CA SER A 714 35.73 9.15 -19.90
C SER A 714 34.24 8.77 -19.89
N GLU A 715 33.36 9.65 -19.40
CA GLU A 715 31.91 9.43 -19.44
C GLU A 715 31.40 9.44 -20.87
N ALA A 716 31.81 10.43 -21.68
CA ALA A 716 31.40 10.54 -23.08
C ALA A 716 31.90 9.38 -23.95
N LEU A 717 33.14 8.91 -23.76
CA LEU A 717 33.73 7.85 -24.58
C LEU A 717 33.39 6.43 -24.10
N LEU A 718 33.40 6.20 -22.78
CA LEU A 718 33.36 4.86 -22.19
C LEU A 718 32.10 4.60 -21.33
N GLY A 719 31.31 5.62 -21.01
CA GLY A 719 30.08 5.50 -20.21
C GLY A 719 30.29 5.46 -18.69
N PHE A 720 31.51 5.65 -18.19
CA PHE A 720 31.77 5.73 -16.75
C PHE A 720 31.46 7.13 -16.20
N SER A 721 30.42 7.26 -15.36
CA SER A 721 29.94 8.57 -14.92
C SER A 721 31.01 9.43 -14.24
N SER A 722 31.12 10.68 -14.65
CA SER A 722 32.06 11.67 -14.10
C SER A 722 31.76 12.03 -12.64
N LYS A 723 30.52 11.84 -12.18
CA LYS A 723 30.08 12.09 -10.80
C LYS A 723 30.55 11.05 -9.80
N ARG A 724 31.22 9.97 -10.26
CA ARG A 724 31.71 8.89 -9.41
C ARG A 724 33.21 8.72 -9.60
N LYS A 725 33.93 8.61 -8.49
CA LYS A 725 35.32 8.17 -8.47
C LYS A 725 35.38 6.69 -8.86
N LEU A 726 36.27 6.34 -9.77
CA LEU A 726 36.50 4.95 -10.12
C LEU A 726 37.40 4.28 -9.07
N PRO A 727 37.33 2.95 -8.95
CA PRO A 727 38.32 2.19 -8.19
C PRO A 727 39.74 2.53 -8.66
N VAL A 728 40.64 2.73 -7.71
CA VAL A 728 42.03 3.09 -7.99
C VAL A 728 42.81 1.84 -8.35
N TRP A 729 43.38 1.80 -9.55
CA TRP A 729 44.22 0.67 -9.96
C TRP A 729 45.50 0.63 -9.12
N SER A 730 45.82 -0.55 -8.59
CA SER A 730 47.09 -0.79 -7.91
C SER A 730 48.19 -1.14 -8.91
N SER A 731 49.36 -0.52 -8.77
CA SER A 731 50.58 -0.91 -9.49
C SER A 731 51.22 -2.18 -8.91
N ASN A 732 50.75 -2.65 -7.75
CA ASN A 732 51.21 -3.87 -7.10
C ASN A 732 50.03 -4.79 -6.77
N PRO A 733 49.41 -5.43 -7.79
CA PRO A 733 48.26 -6.30 -7.61
C PRO A 733 48.61 -7.52 -6.74
N PHE A 734 47.59 -8.12 -6.10
CA PHE A 734 47.77 -9.32 -5.29
C PHE A 734 48.20 -10.51 -6.15
N ARG A 735 49.32 -11.15 -5.83
CA ARG A 735 49.81 -12.31 -6.58
C ARG A 735 49.61 -13.60 -5.80
N LEU A 736 49.34 -14.68 -6.54
CA LEU A 736 49.04 -16.00 -5.98
C LEU A 736 50.26 -16.69 -5.33
N ASP A 737 51.44 -16.10 -5.43
CA ASP A 737 52.70 -16.53 -4.82
C ASP A 737 53.12 -15.65 -3.62
N GLU A 738 52.39 -14.56 -3.31
CA GLU A 738 52.75 -13.63 -2.23
C GLU A 738 52.53 -14.20 -0.82
N THR A 739 51.69 -15.24 -0.66
CA THR A 739 51.38 -15.81 0.66
C THR A 739 51.77 -17.27 0.71
N GLY A 740 53.01 -17.56 1.13
CA GLY A 740 53.41 -18.90 1.55
C GLY A 740 52.80 -19.18 2.93
N SER A 741 51.93 -20.19 3.05
CA SER A 741 51.45 -20.60 4.36
C SER A 741 52.59 -21.25 5.14
N GLU A 742 52.99 -20.63 6.26
CA GLU A 742 54.02 -21.15 7.17
C GLU A 742 53.49 -22.28 8.09
N ASN A 743 52.16 -22.43 8.20
CA ASN A 743 51.50 -23.39 9.10
C ASN A 743 51.07 -24.68 8.37
N ALA A 744 52.04 -25.56 8.08
CA ALA A 744 51.80 -26.81 7.36
C ALA A 744 50.81 -27.79 8.05
N GLY A 745 50.63 -27.67 9.38
CA GLY A 745 49.77 -28.54 10.20
C GLY A 745 48.43 -27.94 10.64
N GLY A 746 48.07 -26.73 10.19
CA GLY A 746 46.82 -26.06 10.57
C GLY A 746 45.60 -26.48 9.74
N PRO A 747 44.36 -26.15 10.18
CA PRO A 747 43.15 -26.37 9.39
C PRO A 747 43.24 -25.63 8.04
N GLU A 748 42.78 -26.27 6.97
CA GLU A 748 42.88 -25.71 5.63
C GLU A 748 41.79 -24.68 5.33
N VAL A 749 42.16 -23.56 4.70
CA VAL A 749 41.23 -22.53 4.23
C VAL A 749 41.60 -22.11 2.82
N VAL A 750 40.61 -21.90 1.95
CA VAL A 750 40.83 -21.38 0.59
C VAL A 750 40.48 -19.89 0.57
N LEU A 751 41.47 -19.04 0.26
CA LEU A 751 41.26 -17.62 0.01
C LEU A 751 41.14 -17.38 -1.50
N TRP A 752 39.99 -16.85 -1.91
CA TRP A 752 39.74 -16.43 -3.28
C TRP A 752 39.73 -14.90 -3.37
N ALA A 753 40.79 -14.32 -3.93
CA ALA A 753 40.84 -12.91 -4.26
C ALA A 753 40.08 -12.67 -5.58
N ASP A 754 39.02 -11.86 -5.53
CA ASP A 754 38.28 -11.48 -6.72
C ASP A 754 39.04 -10.43 -7.57
N THR A 755 38.43 -9.98 -8.67
CA THR A 755 39.08 -8.99 -9.56
C THR A 755 39.32 -7.66 -8.85
N PHE A 756 38.45 -7.26 -7.93
CA PHE A 756 38.56 -5.98 -7.23
C PHE A 756 39.68 -6.00 -6.19
N SER A 757 39.64 -7.01 -5.32
CA SER A 757 40.66 -7.31 -4.32
C SER A 757 42.02 -7.58 -4.96
N THR A 758 42.08 -8.11 -6.17
CA THR A 758 43.36 -8.37 -6.84
C THR A 758 44.00 -7.09 -7.38
N TYR A 759 43.24 -6.27 -8.11
CA TYR A 759 43.81 -5.21 -8.94
C TYR A 759 43.60 -3.79 -8.41
N PHE A 760 42.71 -3.59 -7.43
CA PHE A 760 42.39 -2.27 -6.90
C PHE A 760 42.69 -2.17 -5.40
N GLU A 761 42.33 -3.19 -4.62
CA GLU A 761 42.50 -3.21 -3.16
C GLU A 761 43.32 -4.44 -2.67
N PRO A 762 44.54 -4.67 -3.19
CA PRO A 762 45.33 -5.87 -2.89
C PRO A 762 45.74 -6.01 -1.42
N GLU A 763 45.79 -4.92 -0.66
CA GLU A 763 46.00 -4.92 0.77
C GLU A 763 44.90 -5.68 1.54
N ASN A 764 43.64 -5.67 1.08
CA ASN A 764 42.55 -6.42 1.71
C ASN A 764 42.80 -7.93 1.62
N ALA A 765 43.22 -8.41 0.45
CA ALA A 765 43.56 -9.83 0.25
C ALA A 765 44.81 -10.24 1.07
N ARG A 766 45.85 -9.39 1.12
CA ARG A 766 47.04 -9.62 1.94
C ARG A 766 46.72 -9.64 3.43
N ALA A 767 45.90 -8.70 3.90
CA ALA A 767 45.47 -8.64 5.29
C ALA A 767 44.65 -9.88 5.68
N ALA A 768 43.73 -10.32 4.82
CA ALA A 768 42.97 -11.55 5.04
C ALA A 768 43.88 -12.77 5.16
N ALA A 769 44.85 -12.94 4.26
CA ALA A 769 45.82 -14.04 4.34
C ALA A 769 46.67 -13.98 5.62
N LYS A 770 47.11 -12.79 6.02
CA LYS A 770 47.89 -12.59 7.26
C LYS A 770 47.07 -12.94 8.51
N VAL A 771 45.82 -12.49 8.58
CA VAL A 771 44.92 -12.77 9.72
C VAL A 771 44.61 -14.26 9.81
N LEU A 772 44.30 -14.91 8.69
CA LEU A 772 44.04 -16.35 8.65
C LEU A 772 45.29 -17.16 9.05
N GLY A 773 46.47 -16.78 8.56
CA GLY A 773 47.73 -17.41 8.95
C GLY A 773 48.01 -17.25 10.45
N ALA A 774 47.82 -16.05 11.00
CA ALA A 774 47.98 -15.77 12.43
C ALA A 774 46.96 -16.52 13.31
N ALA A 775 45.76 -16.78 12.77
CA ALA A 775 44.73 -17.60 13.43
C ALA A 775 45.01 -19.12 13.34
N GLY A 776 46.17 -19.53 12.78
CA GLY A 776 46.59 -20.92 12.71
C GLY A 776 46.12 -21.70 11.48
N TYR A 777 45.49 -21.05 10.50
CA TYR A 777 45.02 -21.72 9.29
C TYR A 777 46.15 -21.91 8.26
N ARG A 778 46.06 -23.03 7.53
CA ARG A 778 46.82 -23.24 6.30
C ARG A 778 46.07 -22.62 5.13
N VAL A 779 46.52 -21.44 4.68
CA VAL A 779 45.87 -20.67 3.62
C VAL A 779 46.30 -21.19 2.24
N HIS A 780 45.33 -21.62 1.45
CA HIS A 780 45.47 -21.99 0.05
C HIS A 780 44.88 -20.87 -0.82
N LEU A 781 45.63 -20.38 -1.79
CA LEU A 781 45.10 -19.41 -2.74
C LEU A 781 44.41 -20.11 -3.91
N ALA A 782 43.18 -19.72 -4.19
CA ALA A 782 42.41 -20.27 -5.31
C ALA A 782 43.09 -19.94 -6.64
N LYS A 783 43.65 -20.96 -7.31
CA LYS A 783 44.18 -20.83 -8.68
C LYS A 783 43.06 -21.07 -9.68
N SER A 784 42.66 -20.05 -10.40
CA SER A 784 41.79 -20.21 -11.57
C SER A 784 42.54 -21.02 -12.64
N ARG A 785 42.04 -22.20 -13.02
CA ARG A 785 42.42 -22.84 -14.28
C ARG A 785 41.85 -21.97 -15.39
N ALA A 786 42.70 -21.11 -15.95
CA ALA A 786 42.53 -20.42 -17.24
C ALA A 786 41.07 -20.27 -17.72
N ARG A 787 40.47 -19.12 -17.45
CA ARG A 787 39.56 -18.52 -18.45
C ARG A 787 40.28 -17.27 -18.96
N PRO A 788 40.54 -17.18 -20.27
CA PRO A 788 41.21 -16.02 -20.87
C PRO A 788 40.47 -14.72 -20.58
#